data_AF-A0A3Q0ITI5-F1
#
_entry.id   AF-A0A3Q0ITI5-F1
#
_cell.length_a   1.000
_cell.length_b   1.000
_cell.length_c   1.000
_cell.angle_alpha   90.00
_cell.angle_beta   90.00
_cell.angle_gamma   90.00
#
_symmetry.space_group_name_H-M   'P 1'
#
loop_
_entity.id
_entity.type
_entity.pdbx_description
1 polymer ?
#
loop_
_entity_poly.entity_id
_entity_poly.type
_entity_poly.pdbx_seq_one_letter_code
_entity_poly.pdbx_strand_id
1 'polypeptide(L)'
;MFSICKETHPATGVEHAVSCHFYNRAEKCLVVAGANIIRVFQLVPDIDPVSKTKLQDIARSPPKMKLECVSQFSLAGNVMSMQSVTLNNSERDALLLSFKEAKVSIVQYDMDTHDLKTLSLHYFEEEEMKMGWSNHWQIPIIRVDPQNRCAVLLAYGRQIVVLPFRKGSLIEDPNNKEQVLASYTIPVRNIEAKLDNIIDLQFLHGYYEPTLLILYESIRTFPGRIAVRKDTCSMVSVSLNIQQRVYPVIWSVSNLPFDCIQALPVRKPLGGTLILTNNALIYLNQSIPPYGVSLNSIAEQQLRSLEPQEGISICLEGAQCAFIDTDKVVISLKGGELYVLTLQTDSVRSVNRFHFEKSAASVLTTCVKAELVQTVTLEVESVVVTATLADPYLVLLTQSGELVMLVYKETKQGQGRLTVRPPPSLFPSKPQITTISLHRDTSSLFSLSLSDTERTLLGERDGEKGGGGEGEEYIDEDELLYGDGGGMGGMLGGLGGALPPQEVPGTPSVVPEPGQPLTKNKIKMIYAKEQKGPVTAICHVAGFLVTAVGQKIYIWQLKDNDLTGIAFIDTEVYIVQYTSAMDETIVQELLTVSLGLHGNRPLLLVRTQHELLIYQAFRHPKGALKLRFKKLKVLFVSDRSKRANEQPGLPRGVRISQMRYFSNIAGYQGVFLCGPHPAWLFLTSRGELRAHPMTIDGPVSTLAPFHNVNCPRGFLYFNAKSELRISVLPTHLSYDAPWPVRKVPLKCTPHFLAYHLETKTYCIVTSTAEPSTDYYKFNGEDKELVTDPRDSRFIPPLVSQFHVSLFSPFSWEEIPQTNFPLHEWEHVLCLKNVSMEYEGTLSGLRGYIALGTNYNYSEDVTCRGRILLFDIIEVVPEPGQPLTKNKIKMIYAKEQKGPVTAICHVAGFLVTAVGQKIYIWQLKDNDLTGIAFIDTEVYIASMVSVKNLILVGDYARSIALLRYQPEYRTLSLVARDYKPTQVYACEFVIESSSMGFMISDKDKNVVLFMYQPEARESNGGHRLIKKTDFHLGQHVNTFFKIRCKPSSISDAPGARSRFLTWYASLDGALGFFLPLPEKNYRRLLMLQNVMVTHTSHTGGLNPRAFRTYKGKGYYAGNPSRGIIDGSLVWKFLQLSLGERLEICKKIGSKHNDILDELYDIEALSSHF
;
A
#
# COMPACT_ATOMS: atom_id res chain seq x y z
N MET A 1 -7.39 -18.49 25.65
CA MET A 1 -7.09 -17.16 25.05
C MET A 1 -7.25 -17.29 23.55
N PHE A 2 -8.10 -16.47 22.96
CA PHE A 2 -8.29 -16.32 21.52
C PHE A 2 -8.09 -14.86 21.15
N SER A 3 -7.80 -14.54 19.89
CA SER A 3 -7.58 -13.14 19.48
C SER A 3 -8.14 -12.82 18.09
N ILE A 4 -8.17 -11.54 17.74
CA ILE A 4 -8.28 -11.05 16.36
C ILE A 4 -7.06 -10.21 16.01
N CYS A 5 -6.54 -10.39 14.79
CA CYS A 5 -5.48 -9.59 14.21
C CYS A 5 -6.08 -8.56 13.24
N LYS A 6 -5.80 -7.27 13.42
CA LYS A 6 -6.22 -6.21 12.50
C LYS A 6 -5.02 -5.37 12.07
N GLU A 7 -4.77 -5.32 10.77
CA GLU A 7 -3.84 -4.38 10.13
C GLU A 7 -4.54 -3.00 10.04
N THR A 8 -3.83 -1.94 10.41
CA THR A 8 -4.38 -0.57 10.58
C THR A 8 -3.63 0.47 9.77
N HIS A 9 -2.32 0.27 9.60
CA HIS A 9 -1.49 0.96 8.63
C HIS A 9 -0.98 -0.09 7.63
N PRO A 10 -1.30 0.00 6.34
CA PRO A 10 -0.88 -0.98 5.34
C PRO A 10 0.64 -0.98 5.12
N ALA A 11 1.18 -2.07 4.60
CA ALA A 11 2.57 -2.14 4.13
C ALA A 11 2.91 -0.98 3.16
N THR A 12 4.11 -0.41 3.33
CA THR A 12 4.60 0.75 2.57
C THR A 12 5.92 0.52 1.85
N GLY A 13 6.61 -0.60 2.12
CA GLY A 13 7.67 -1.08 1.24
C GLY A 13 7.18 -1.35 -0.18
N VAL A 14 8.09 -1.28 -1.15
CA VAL A 14 7.88 -1.66 -2.55
C VAL A 14 9.03 -2.58 -2.94
N GLU A 15 8.70 -3.79 -3.39
CA GLU A 15 9.66 -4.84 -3.74
C GLU A 15 9.74 -5.04 -5.26
N HIS A 16 8.66 -4.73 -5.99
CA HIS A 16 8.57 -4.88 -7.44
C HIS A 16 7.86 -3.69 -8.08
N ALA A 17 8.31 -3.31 -9.28
CA ALA A 17 7.69 -2.28 -10.11
C ALA A 17 7.72 -2.69 -11.58
N VAL A 18 6.61 -2.53 -12.30
CA VAL A 18 6.43 -2.87 -13.72
C VAL A 18 5.65 -1.76 -14.41
N SER A 19 6.04 -1.37 -15.62
CA SER A 19 5.28 -0.44 -16.46
C SER A 19 4.54 -1.19 -17.57
N CYS A 20 3.21 -1.10 -17.59
CA CYS A 20 2.37 -1.86 -18.54
C CYS A 20 1.06 -1.14 -18.90
N HIS A 21 0.38 -1.66 -19.92
CA HIS A 21 -0.90 -1.16 -20.42
C HIS A 21 -2.08 -1.75 -19.64
N PHE A 22 -2.14 -1.40 -18.35
CA PHE A 22 -3.05 -2.02 -17.37
C PHE A 22 -4.54 -1.71 -17.62
N TYR A 23 -4.91 -0.45 -17.85
CA TYR A 23 -6.30 -0.05 -18.11
C TYR A 23 -6.68 -0.07 -19.59
N ASN A 24 -5.75 0.28 -20.49
CA ASN A 24 -5.92 0.35 -21.94
C ASN A 24 -4.56 0.39 -22.66
N ARG A 25 -4.56 0.26 -23.99
CA ARG A 25 -3.35 0.31 -24.85
C ARG A 25 -2.71 1.69 -25.04
N ALA A 26 -3.41 2.78 -24.74
CA ALA A 26 -2.95 4.12 -25.08
C ALA A 26 -2.04 4.72 -23.99
N GLU A 27 -2.34 4.49 -22.72
CA GLU A 27 -1.51 4.95 -21.60
C GLU A 27 -0.72 3.83 -20.94
N LYS A 28 0.43 4.17 -20.33
CA LYS A 28 1.21 3.25 -19.51
C LYS A 28 1.02 3.57 -18.04
N CYS A 29 0.66 2.55 -17.27
CA CYS A 29 0.56 2.63 -15.81
C CYS A 29 1.84 2.09 -15.17
N LEU A 30 2.20 2.62 -14.01
CA LEU A 30 3.23 2.06 -13.14
C LEU A 30 2.54 1.19 -12.08
N VAL A 31 2.61 -0.13 -12.25
CA VAL A 31 2.13 -1.10 -11.26
C VAL A 31 3.27 -1.40 -10.29
N VAL A 32 3.04 -1.22 -8.99
CA VAL A 32 4.01 -1.58 -7.95
C VAL A 32 3.41 -2.59 -6.98
N ALA A 33 4.24 -3.49 -6.47
CA ALA A 33 3.88 -4.47 -5.46
C ALA A 33 4.87 -4.44 -4.29
N GLY A 34 4.36 -4.69 -3.09
CA GLY A 34 5.14 -4.85 -1.87
C GLY A 34 4.34 -5.65 -0.83
N ALA A 35 4.98 -6.66 -0.25
CA ALA A 35 4.38 -7.71 0.54
C ALA A 35 3.09 -8.25 -0.12
N ASN A 36 1.94 -7.94 0.48
CA ASN A 36 0.61 -8.40 0.09
C ASN A 36 -0.26 -7.32 -0.58
N ILE A 37 0.34 -6.23 -1.08
CA ILE A 37 -0.39 -5.08 -1.64
C ILE A 37 0.13 -4.73 -3.04
N ILE A 38 -0.79 -4.51 -3.99
CA ILE A 38 -0.52 -3.91 -5.30
C ILE A 38 -1.12 -2.50 -5.35
N ARG A 39 -0.39 -1.54 -5.90
CA ARG A 39 -0.85 -0.18 -6.20
C ARG A 39 -0.61 0.12 -7.68
N VAL A 40 -1.56 0.77 -8.34
CA VAL A 40 -1.47 1.16 -9.76
C VAL A 40 -1.43 2.68 -9.85
N PHE A 41 -0.32 3.22 -10.33
CA PHE A 41 -0.09 4.64 -10.50
C PHE A 41 -0.19 5.06 -11.96
N GLN A 42 -0.78 6.22 -12.20
CA GLN A 42 -0.82 6.93 -13.48
C GLN A 42 0.09 8.17 -13.38
N LEU A 43 0.80 8.50 -14.45
CA LEU A 43 1.66 9.69 -14.52
C LEU A 43 0.87 10.87 -15.06
N VAL A 44 0.68 11.92 -14.25
CA VAL A 44 -0.17 13.07 -14.57
C VAL A 44 0.67 14.36 -14.55
N PRO A 45 0.60 15.22 -15.59
CA PRO A 45 1.30 16.50 -15.60
C PRO A 45 0.67 17.51 -14.65
N ASP A 46 1.51 18.17 -13.86
CA ASP A 46 1.15 19.17 -12.84
C ASP A 46 0.93 20.56 -13.48
N ILE A 47 -0.09 20.66 -14.34
CA ILE A 47 -0.43 21.86 -15.10
C ILE A 47 -1.86 22.30 -14.78
N ASP A 48 -2.01 23.51 -14.21
CA ASP A 48 -3.33 24.09 -13.95
C ASP A 48 -4.15 24.20 -15.25
N PRO A 49 -5.40 23.68 -15.28
CA PRO A 49 -6.18 23.58 -16.52
C PRO A 49 -6.52 24.94 -17.15
N VAL A 50 -6.43 26.03 -16.39
CA VAL A 50 -6.59 27.42 -16.87
C VAL A 50 -5.41 27.87 -17.74
N SER A 51 -4.21 27.32 -17.52
CA SER A 51 -2.99 27.71 -18.24
C SER A 51 -2.81 27.06 -19.62
N LYS A 52 -3.73 26.16 -20.02
CA LYS A 52 -3.67 25.39 -21.28
C LYS A 52 -3.63 26.22 -22.57
N THR A 53 -3.90 27.53 -22.50
CA THR A 53 -3.73 28.45 -23.64
C THR A 53 -2.27 28.73 -24.01
N LYS A 54 -1.29 28.40 -23.17
CA LYS A 54 0.16 28.55 -23.46
C LYS A 54 0.85 27.25 -23.88
N LEU A 55 0.24 26.51 -24.80
CA LEU A 55 0.75 25.23 -25.31
C LEU A 55 2.09 25.31 -26.08
N GLN A 56 2.55 26.51 -26.45
CA GLN A 56 3.75 26.69 -27.31
C GLN A 56 5.09 26.66 -26.54
N ASP A 57 5.12 26.98 -25.24
CA ASP A 57 6.37 27.04 -24.45
C ASP A 57 6.93 25.65 -24.05
N ILE A 58 6.14 24.59 -24.22
CA ILE A 58 6.41 23.23 -23.73
C ILE A 58 7.64 22.58 -24.40
N ALA A 59 8.07 23.08 -25.56
CA ALA A 59 9.20 22.55 -26.31
C ALA A 59 10.58 22.69 -25.63
N ARG A 60 10.71 23.48 -24.54
CA ARG A 60 11.99 23.72 -23.85
C ARG A 60 12.19 22.95 -22.54
N SER A 61 11.13 22.47 -21.90
CA SER A 61 11.25 21.59 -20.73
C SER A 61 9.96 20.79 -20.49
N PRO A 62 10.06 19.49 -20.13
CA PRO A 62 8.88 18.72 -19.78
C PRO A 62 8.23 19.28 -18.49
N PRO A 63 6.90 19.28 -18.38
CA PRO A 63 6.22 19.74 -17.18
C PRO A 63 6.54 18.82 -15.98
N LYS A 64 6.44 19.35 -14.77
CA LYS A 64 6.54 18.53 -13.54
C LYS A 64 5.46 17.44 -13.60
N MET A 65 5.85 16.19 -13.40
CA MET A 65 4.94 15.05 -13.37
C MET A 65 4.68 14.60 -11.93
N LYS A 66 3.45 14.14 -11.66
CA LYS A 66 3.05 13.52 -10.39
C LYS A 66 2.52 12.11 -10.64
N LEU A 67 2.66 11.25 -9.63
CA LEU A 67 2.09 9.90 -9.63
C LEU A 67 0.77 9.90 -8.85
N GLU A 68 -0.34 9.69 -9.54
CA GLU A 68 -1.67 9.51 -8.94
C GLU A 68 -1.98 8.00 -8.82
N CYS A 69 -2.26 7.51 -7.62
CA CYS A 69 -2.69 6.14 -7.37
C CYS A 69 -4.16 5.98 -7.80
N VAL A 70 -4.38 5.28 -8.90
CA VAL A 70 -5.71 5.12 -9.49
C VAL A 70 -6.48 3.99 -8.80
N SER A 71 -5.81 2.89 -8.44
CA SER A 71 -6.38 1.76 -7.68
C SER A 71 -5.35 1.04 -6.80
N GLN A 72 -5.83 0.46 -5.69
CA GLN A 72 -5.05 -0.39 -4.78
C GLN A 72 -5.79 -1.73 -4.57
N PHE A 73 -5.03 -2.83 -4.54
CA PHE A 73 -5.52 -4.19 -4.32
C PHE A 73 -4.76 -4.87 -3.18
N SER A 74 -5.45 -5.72 -2.41
CA SER A 74 -4.87 -6.46 -1.28
C SER A 74 -5.04 -7.96 -1.51
N LEU A 75 -3.91 -8.67 -1.45
CA LEU A 75 -3.79 -10.08 -1.79
C LEU A 75 -3.75 -10.96 -0.55
N ALA A 76 -4.26 -12.19 -0.67
CA ALA A 76 -4.15 -13.22 0.36
C ALA A 76 -2.83 -14.02 0.21
N GLY A 77 -1.71 -13.31 0.08
CA GLY A 77 -0.38 -13.86 -0.14
C GLY A 77 0.63 -12.80 -0.53
N ASN A 78 1.91 -13.06 -0.26
CA ASN A 78 3.02 -12.17 -0.63
C ASN A 78 3.44 -12.38 -2.08
N VAL A 79 3.57 -11.31 -2.86
CA VAL A 79 4.16 -11.36 -4.19
C VAL A 79 5.67 -11.63 -4.05
N MET A 80 6.20 -12.58 -4.82
CA MET A 80 7.63 -12.95 -4.83
C MET A 80 8.33 -12.57 -6.14
N SER A 81 7.56 -12.35 -7.20
CA SER A 81 7.97 -11.82 -8.50
C SER A 81 6.73 -11.30 -9.22
N MET A 82 6.85 -10.20 -9.95
CA MET A 82 5.79 -9.61 -10.78
C MET A 82 6.31 -9.33 -12.19
N GLN A 83 5.51 -9.67 -13.20
CA GLN A 83 5.76 -9.35 -14.62
C GLN A 83 4.45 -9.00 -15.33
N SER A 84 4.53 -8.33 -16.49
CA SER A 84 3.38 -8.08 -17.36
C SER A 84 3.49 -8.85 -18.68
N VAL A 85 2.35 -9.26 -19.23
CA VAL A 85 2.25 -9.90 -20.56
C VAL A 85 1.10 -9.31 -21.37
N THR A 86 1.32 -9.11 -22.67
CA THR A 86 0.26 -8.88 -23.66
C THR A 86 -0.31 -10.24 -24.09
N LEU A 87 -1.56 -10.53 -23.73
CA LEU A 87 -2.29 -11.70 -24.25
C LEU A 87 -3.00 -11.35 -25.57
N ASN A 88 -3.20 -12.35 -26.45
CA ASN A 88 -3.87 -12.14 -27.73
C ASN A 88 -5.32 -11.69 -27.56
N ASN A 89 -5.79 -10.91 -28.53
CA ASN A 89 -7.14 -10.32 -28.57
C ASN A 89 -7.48 -9.55 -27.28
N SER A 90 -6.47 -9.02 -26.58
CA SER A 90 -6.62 -8.33 -25.30
C SER A 90 -6.18 -6.86 -25.39
N GLU A 91 -7.15 -5.97 -25.15
CA GLU A 91 -6.99 -4.51 -25.06
C GLU A 91 -6.10 -4.05 -23.89
N ARG A 92 -5.69 -4.97 -23.02
CA ARG A 92 -5.02 -4.72 -21.75
C ARG A 92 -3.92 -5.75 -21.53
N ASP A 93 -2.87 -5.38 -20.82
CA ASP A 93 -1.89 -6.34 -20.31
C ASP A 93 -2.44 -7.10 -19.11
N ALA A 94 -2.06 -8.36 -19.00
CA ALA A 94 -2.25 -9.17 -17.79
C ALA A 94 -0.98 -9.11 -16.93
N LEU A 95 -1.14 -9.24 -15.61
CA LEU A 95 -0.06 -9.35 -14.65
C LEU A 95 0.14 -10.82 -14.27
N LEU A 96 1.39 -11.28 -14.33
CA LEU A 96 1.84 -12.53 -13.75
C LEU A 96 2.40 -12.26 -12.36
N LEU A 97 1.84 -12.92 -11.36
CA LEU A 97 2.22 -12.80 -9.95
C LEU A 97 2.64 -14.19 -9.43
N SER A 98 3.88 -14.33 -8.96
CA SER A 98 4.26 -15.52 -8.18
C SER A 98 4.07 -15.27 -6.68
N PHE A 99 3.76 -16.35 -5.96
CA PHE A 99 3.64 -16.38 -4.51
C PHE A 99 4.50 -17.50 -3.93
N LYS A 100 4.81 -17.41 -2.63
CA LYS A 100 5.58 -18.41 -1.89
C LYS A 100 5.02 -19.82 -2.13
N GLU A 101 5.91 -20.80 -2.19
CA GLU A 101 5.60 -22.20 -2.57
C GLU A 101 5.16 -22.33 -4.05
N ALA A 102 5.82 -21.61 -4.96
CA ALA A 102 5.69 -21.77 -6.42
C ALA A 102 4.25 -21.75 -6.97
N LYS A 103 3.40 -20.87 -6.42
CA LYS A 103 2.06 -20.59 -6.97
C LYS A 103 2.16 -19.45 -7.98
N VAL A 104 1.42 -19.51 -9.08
CA VAL A 104 1.37 -18.44 -10.10
C VAL A 104 -0.08 -18.06 -10.39
N SER A 105 -0.41 -16.79 -10.21
CA SER A 105 -1.70 -16.22 -10.60
C SER A 105 -1.51 -15.29 -11.79
N ILE A 106 -2.35 -15.45 -12.82
CA ILE A 106 -2.44 -14.54 -13.96
C ILE A 106 -3.70 -13.72 -13.77
N VAL A 107 -3.56 -12.41 -13.54
CA VAL A 107 -4.67 -11.49 -13.27
C VAL A 107 -4.74 -10.38 -14.31
N GLN A 108 -5.96 -9.93 -14.61
CA GLN A 108 -6.21 -8.80 -15.52
C GLN A 108 -7.19 -7.83 -14.89
N TYR A 109 -7.05 -6.55 -15.20
CA TYR A 109 -8.04 -5.54 -14.83
C TYR A 109 -9.37 -5.80 -15.53
N ASP A 110 -10.44 -5.98 -14.74
CA ASP A 110 -11.81 -5.99 -15.22
C ASP A 110 -12.40 -4.57 -15.17
N MET A 111 -12.92 -4.16 -16.32
CA MET A 111 -13.55 -2.86 -16.53
C MET A 111 -14.99 -2.81 -16.00
N ASP A 112 -15.70 -3.94 -15.93
CA ASP A 112 -17.09 -3.95 -15.46
C ASP A 112 -17.17 -3.72 -13.93
N THR A 113 -16.24 -4.30 -13.15
CA THR A 113 -16.15 -4.17 -11.68
C THR A 113 -15.11 -3.18 -11.17
N HIS A 114 -14.18 -2.72 -12.02
CA HIS A 114 -12.97 -1.96 -11.63
C HIS A 114 -12.13 -2.72 -10.58
N ASP A 115 -11.96 -4.03 -10.77
CA ASP A 115 -11.17 -4.93 -9.90
C ASP A 115 -10.24 -5.87 -10.70
N LEU A 116 -9.43 -6.67 -10.01
CA LEU A 116 -8.55 -7.68 -10.62
C LEU A 116 -9.27 -9.02 -10.76
N LYS A 117 -9.57 -9.41 -12.00
CA LYS A 117 -10.08 -10.73 -12.37
C LYS A 117 -8.93 -11.71 -12.58
N THR A 118 -8.97 -12.85 -11.90
CA THR A 118 -8.06 -13.98 -12.18
C THR A 118 -8.45 -14.63 -13.51
N LEU A 119 -7.46 -14.79 -14.41
CA LEU A 119 -7.60 -15.50 -15.69
C LEU A 119 -7.20 -16.97 -15.56
N SER A 120 -6.08 -17.26 -14.88
CA SER A 120 -5.67 -18.61 -14.52
C SER A 120 -4.84 -18.62 -13.23
N LEU A 121 -4.78 -19.78 -12.57
CA LEU A 121 -4.08 -19.98 -11.30
C LEU A 121 -3.46 -21.36 -11.29
N HIS A 122 -2.14 -21.42 -11.08
CA HIS A 122 -1.33 -22.62 -11.19
C HIS A 122 -0.61 -22.89 -9.86
N TYR A 123 -0.59 -24.16 -9.43
CA TYR A 123 -0.03 -24.60 -8.15
C TYR A 123 1.07 -25.65 -8.39
N PHE A 124 2.32 -25.34 -8.09
CA PHE A 124 3.44 -26.27 -8.24
C PHE A 124 3.99 -26.69 -6.87
N GLU A 125 3.11 -27.24 -6.01
CA GLU A 125 3.38 -27.55 -4.60
C GLU A 125 3.66 -29.04 -4.31
N GLU A 126 3.73 -29.88 -5.34
CA GLU A 126 3.87 -31.34 -5.21
C GLU A 126 5.21 -31.75 -4.60
N GLU A 127 5.26 -32.88 -3.90
CA GLU A 127 6.49 -33.36 -3.24
C GLU A 127 7.56 -33.80 -4.24
N GLU A 128 7.15 -34.25 -5.44
CA GLU A 128 8.04 -34.51 -6.57
C GLU A 128 8.76 -33.25 -7.05
N MET A 129 8.03 -32.14 -7.23
CA MET A 129 8.60 -30.83 -7.60
C MET A 129 9.60 -30.32 -6.56
N LYS A 130 9.42 -30.67 -5.29
CA LYS A 130 10.31 -30.35 -4.17
C LYS A 130 11.52 -31.30 -4.06
N MET A 131 11.54 -32.43 -4.79
CA MET A 131 12.62 -33.43 -4.78
C MET A 131 13.03 -33.87 -3.35
N GLY A 132 12.06 -34.00 -2.44
CA GLY A 132 12.29 -34.35 -1.03
C GLY A 132 12.85 -33.24 -0.13
N TRP A 133 13.10 -32.02 -0.64
CA TRP A 133 13.58 -30.90 0.17
C TRP A 133 12.45 -30.26 0.96
N SER A 134 12.63 -30.09 2.27
CA SER A 134 11.67 -29.39 3.13
C SER A 134 11.93 -27.88 3.23
N ASN A 135 13.15 -27.43 2.92
CA ASN A 135 13.60 -26.05 3.05
C ASN A 135 14.00 -25.46 1.70
N HIS A 136 13.22 -24.49 1.22
CA HIS A 136 13.48 -23.77 -0.02
C HIS A 136 13.83 -22.31 0.29
N TRP A 137 15.08 -21.94 -0.01
CA TRP A 137 15.61 -20.58 0.18
C TRP A 137 15.45 -19.71 -1.07
N GLN A 138 15.39 -20.33 -2.25
CA GLN A 138 15.21 -19.61 -3.51
C GLN A 138 13.75 -19.20 -3.72
N ILE A 139 13.54 -17.94 -4.10
CA ILE A 139 12.21 -17.38 -4.37
C ILE A 139 11.69 -17.87 -5.74
N PRO A 140 10.37 -18.00 -5.93
CA PRO A 140 9.79 -18.35 -7.22
C PRO A 140 9.86 -17.16 -8.21
N ILE A 141 10.89 -17.14 -9.06
CA ILE A 141 11.16 -16.07 -10.03
C ILE A 141 10.32 -16.28 -11.30
N ILE A 142 9.62 -15.24 -11.77
CA ILE A 142 8.96 -15.24 -13.09
C ILE A 142 9.75 -14.38 -14.08
N ARG A 143 9.81 -14.86 -15.33
CA ARG A 143 10.25 -14.13 -16.52
C ARG A 143 9.22 -14.29 -17.64
N VAL A 144 9.09 -13.28 -18.49
CA VAL A 144 8.20 -13.28 -19.65
C VAL A 144 9.05 -13.04 -20.90
N ASP A 145 8.76 -13.78 -21.98
CA ASP A 145 9.41 -13.59 -23.27
C ASP A 145 9.08 -12.20 -23.85
N PRO A 146 10.07 -11.42 -24.36
CA PRO A 146 9.83 -10.10 -24.95
C PRO A 146 8.86 -10.04 -26.15
N GLN A 147 8.53 -11.18 -26.77
CA GLN A 147 7.50 -11.29 -27.81
C GLN A 147 6.16 -11.87 -27.28
N ASN A 148 6.01 -11.99 -25.95
CA ASN A 148 4.84 -12.56 -25.26
C ASN A 148 4.47 -13.99 -25.70
N ARG A 149 5.44 -14.81 -26.13
CA ARG A 149 5.19 -16.20 -26.60
C ARG A 149 4.97 -17.18 -25.45
N CYS A 150 5.68 -16.98 -24.35
CA CYS A 150 5.55 -17.76 -23.12
C CYS A 150 6.04 -16.96 -21.90
N ALA A 151 5.75 -17.49 -20.72
CA ALA A 151 6.43 -17.14 -19.48
C ALA A 151 7.13 -18.36 -18.90
N VAL A 152 8.13 -18.12 -18.05
CA VAL A 152 8.86 -19.14 -17.31
C VAL A 152 8.85 -18.80 -15.82
N LEU A 153 8.63 -19.82 -15.00
CA LEU A 153 8.77 -19.78 -13.55
C LEU A 153 9.90 -20.73 -13.13
N LEU A 154 10.87 -20.22 -12.36
CA LEU A 154 11.80 -21.07 -11.61
C LEU A 154 11.11 -21.55 -10.32
N ALA A 155 10.78 -22.84 -10.26
CA ALA A 155 10.30 -23.50 -9.07
C ALA A 155 11.47 -24.19 -8.32
N TYR A 156 11.60 -23.87 -7.03
CA TYR A 156 12.52 -24.51 -6.08
C TYR A 156 14.02 -24.53 -6.48
N GLY A 157 14.43 -23.71 -7.45
CA GLY A 157 15.80 -23.65 -7.97
C GLY A 157 16.19 -24.78 -8.93
N ARG A 158 15.29 -25.74 -9.19
CA ARG A 158 15.62 -27.00 -9.92
C ARG A 158 14.58 -27.46 -10.94
N GLN A 159 13.42 -26.82 -10.97
CA GLN A 159 12.36 -27.10 -11.93
C GLN A 159 12.00 -25.81 -12.68
N ILE A 160 12.05 -25.85 -14.00
CA ILE A 160 11.62 -24.74 -14.87
C ILE A 160 10.21 -25.07 -15.36
N VAL A 161 9.22 -24.30 -14.92
CA VAL A 161 7.85 -24.40 -15.45
C VAL A 161 7.72 -23.46 -16.64
N VAL A 162 7.32 -23.99 -17.79
CA VAL A 162 6.96 -23.19 -18.97
C VAL A 162 5.45 -22.99 -19.00
N LEU A 163 5.02 -21.74 -19.11
CA LEU A 163 3.64 -21.29 -19.29
C LEU A 163 3.49 -20.75 -20.72
N PRO A 164 3.00 -21.55 -21.68
CA PRO A 164 2.89 -21.11 -23.07
C PRO A 164 1.61 -20.31 -23.29
N PHE A 165 1.69 -19.27 -24.11
CA PHE A 165 0.53 -18.49 -24.54
C PHE A 165 0.13 -18.89 -25.96
N ARG A 166 -1.18 -18.90 -26.26
CA ARG A 166 -1.66 -19.19 -27.64
C ARG A 166 -1.09 -18.13 -28.59
N LYS A 167 -0.84 -18.48 -29.86
CA LYS A 167 -0.63 -17.49 -30.95
C LYS A 167 -1.89 -17.39 -31.79
N GLY A 168 -2.23 -16.19 -32.24
CA GLY A 168 -3.38 -15.98 -33.14
C GLY A 168 -3.05 -16.46 -34.55
N SER A 169 -3.71 -17.53 -34.99
CA SER A 169 -3.92 -17.85 -36.40
C SER A 169 -5.37 -17.53 -36.75
N LEU A 170 -5.63 -17.03 -37.96
CA LEU A 170 -6.93 -16.48 -38.38
C LEU A 170 -8.01 -17.54 -38.68
N ILE A 171 -7.78 -18.81 -38.32
CA ILE A 171 -8.50 -19.99 -38.85
C ILE A 171 -9.19 -20.80 -37.73
N GLU A 172 -9.00 -20.48 -36.45
CA GLU A 172 -9.52 -21.28 -35.31
C GLU A 172 -10.72 -20.64 -34.60
N ASP A 173 -11.61 -21.49 -34.05
CA ASP A 173 -12.92 -21.09 -33.51
C ASP A 173 -12.88 -20.02 -32.40
N PRO A 174 -13.72 -18.96 -32.49
CA PRO A 174 -13.85 -17.93 -31.44
C PRO A 174 -14.48 -18.45 -30.13
N ASN A 175 -15.00 -19.68 -30.11
CA ASN A 175 -15.60 -20.29 -28.92
C ASN A 175 -14.57 -20.82 -27.91
N ASN A 176 -13.31 -21.00 -28.30
CA ASN A 176 -12.28 -21.60 -27.43
C ASN A 176 -11.61 -20.54 -26.54
N LYS A 177 -12.14 -20.35 -25.33
CA LYS A 177 -11.88 -19.20 -24.44
C LYS A 177 -10.51 -19.20 -23.73
N GLU A 178 -9.74 -20.28 -23.80
CA GLU A 178 -8.48 -20.40 -23.05
C GLU A 178 -7.29 -19.75 -23.79
N GLN A 179 -6.80 -18.62 -23.24
CA GLN A 179 -5.67 -17.86 -23.78
C GLN A 179 -4.30 -18.40 -23.36
N VAL A 180 -4.26 -19.16 -22.26
CA VAL A 180 -3.06 -19.78 -21.67
C VAL A 180 -3.13 -21.27 -21.95
N LEU A 181 -2.06 -21.84 -22.51
CA LEU A 181 -1.98 -23.26 -22.84
C LEU A 181 -1.49 -24.06 -21.62
N ALA A 182 -1.70 -25.38 -21.63
CA ALA A 182 -1.28 -26.27 -20.56
C ALA A 182 0.23 -26.15 -20.28
N SER A 183 0.59 -25.84 -19.03
CA SER A 183 1.97 -25.73 -18.57
C SER A 183 2.70 -27.08 -18.60
N TYR A 184 4.01 -27.05 -18.80
CA TYR A 184 4.86 -28.23 -18.64
C TYR A 184 6.13 -27.90 -17.86
N THR A 185 6.73 -28.92 -17.25
CA THR A 185 7.92 -28.83 -16.41
C THR A 185 9.16 -29.34 -17.15
N ILE A 186 10.28 -28.66 -16.93
CA ILE A 186 11.61 -29.05 -17.40
C ILE A 186 12.51 -29.18 -16.16
N PRO A 187 12.90 -30.40 -15.75
CA PRO A 187 13.92 -30.59 -14.74
C PRO A 187 15.25 -29.99 -15.22
N VAL A 188 15.83 -29.10 -14.42
CA VAL A 188 17.00 -28.29 -14.83
C VAL A 188 18.19 -29.16 -15.27
N ARG A 189 18.39 -30.30 -14.59
CA ARG A 189 19.45 -31.28 -14.91
C ARG A 189 19.27 -32.02 -16.24
N ASN A 190 18.10 -31.96 -16.86
CA ASN A 190 17.84 -32.53 -18.18
C ASN A 190 18.31 -31.60 -19.32
N ILE A 191 18.53 -30.30 -19.03
CA ILE A 191 19.09 -29.34 -19.97
C ILE A 191 20.61 -29.54 -20.07
N GLU A 192 21.30 -29.54 -18.93
CA GLU A 192 22.69 -29.96 -18.80
C GLU A 192 22.92 -30.60 -17.43
N ALA A 193 23.66 -31.71 -17.38
CA ALA A 193 23.93 -32.44 -16.13
C ALA A 193 24.72 -31.63 -15.07
N LYS A 194 25.41 -30.55 -15.48
CA LYS A 194 26.13 -29.62 -14.59
C LYS A 194 25.27 -28.48 -14.04
N LEU A 195 24.02 -28.34 -14.51
CA LEU A 195 23.15 -27.22 -14.15
C LEU A 195 22.52 -27.46 -12.77
N ASP A 196 23.03 -26.75 -11.76
CA ASP A 196 22.47 -26.62 -10.41
C ASP A 196 22.81 -25.20 -9.91
N ASN A 197 22.25 -24.77 -8.78
CA ASN A 197 22.43 -23.42 -8.21
C ASN A 197 22.21 -22.28 -9.24
N ILE A 198 21.01 -22.19 -9.83
CA ILE A 198 20.66 -21.08 -10.73
C ILE A 198 20.69 -19.76 -9.95
N ILE A 199 21.38 -18.76 -10.50
CA ILE A 199 21.51 -17.40 -9.98
C ILE A 199 20.36 -16.54 -10.52
N ASP A 200 20.21 -16.48 -11.84
CA ASP A 200 19.17 -15.71 -12.55
C ASP A 200 18.78 -16.39 -13.87
N LEU A 201 17.61 -16.06 -14.40
CA LEU A 201 17.16 -16.45 -15.74
C LEU A 201 16.63 -15.21 -16.46
N GLN A 202 16.84 -15.12 -17.77
CA GLN A 202 16.34 -14.02 -18.59
C GLN A 202 15.98 -14.49 -20.01
N PHE A 203 14.98 -13.89 -20.65
CA PHE A 203 14.73 -14.15 -22.07
C PHE A 203 15.55 -13.19 -22.94
N LEU A 204 16.18 -13.70 -23.99
CA LEU A 204 17.03 -12.91 -24.88
C LEU A 204 16.23 -12.23 -26.01
N HIS A 205 16.53 -10.95 -26.26
CA HIS A 205 16.04 -10.26 -27.44
C HIS A 205 16.82 -10.71 -28.69
N GLY A 206 16.12 -11.09 -29.75
CA GLY A 206 16.75 -11.55 -30.99
C GLY A 206 15.88 -12.55 -31.73
N TYR A 207 15.71 -13.68 -31.05
CA TYR A 207 15.48 -15.02 -31.59
C TYR A 207 14.03 -15.31 -32.04
N TYR A 208 13.90 -16.17 -33.06
CA TYR A 208 12.62 -16.61 -33.64
C TYR A 208 11.82 -17.54 -32.70
N GLU A 209 12.52 -18.33 -31.89
CA GLU A 209 11.98 -19.04 -30.73
C GLU A 209 12.25 -18.26 -29.44
N PRO A 210 11.50 -18.50 -28.35
CA PRO A 210 11.77 -17.91 -27.05
C PRO A 210 13.02 -18.54 -26.43
N THR A 211 14.15 -17.83 -26.56
CA THR A 211 15.45 -18.27 -26.03
C THR A 211 15.66 -17.80 -24.60
N LEU A 212 15.79 -18.75 -23.68
CA LEU A 212 15.99 -18.54 -22.25
C LEU A 212 17.48 -18.67 -21.89
N LEU A 213 18.08 -17.57 -21.43
CA LEU A 213 19.37 -17.56 -20.76
C LEU A 213 19.19 -18.00 -19.30
N ILE A 214 20.08 -18.88 -18.85
CA ILE A 214 20.20 -19.35 -17.47
C ILE A 214 21.63 -19.05 -17.01
N LEU A 215 21.77 -18.26 -15.95
CA LEU A 215 23.04 -17.95 -15.27
C LEU A 215 23.09 -18.78 -13.98
N TYR A 216 24.14 -19.59 -13.78
CA TYR A 216 24.19 -20.58 -12.70
C TYR A 216 25.61 -20.85 -12.22
N GLU A 217 25.74 -21.58 -11.11
CA GLU A 217 27.03 -21.97 -10.52
C GLU A 217 27.14 -23.49 -10.40
N SER A 218 27.89 -24.12 -11.30
CA SER A 218 28.04 -25.59 -11.36
C SER A 218 28.54 -26.19 -10.04
N ILE A 219 29.43 -25.48 -9.34
CA ILE A 219 30.05 -25.92 -8.09
C ILE A 219 30.14 -24.73 -7.13
N ARG A 220 29.21 -24.63 -6.19
CA ARG A 220 29.08 -23.48 -5.28
C ARG A 220 30.37 -23.13 -4.53
N THR A 221 30.73 -21.85 -4.52
CA THR A 221 31.81 -21.25 -3.73
C THR A 221 31.30 -20.07 -2.89
N PHE A 222 32.22 -19.39 -2.21
CA PHE A 222 32.00 -18.09 -1.54
C PHE A 222 33.35 -17.35 -1.43
N PRO A 223 33.37 -16.02 -1.16
CA PRO A 223 34.61 -15.21 -1.21
C PRO A 223 35.79 -15.79 -0.41
N GLY A 224 35.57 -16.26 0.82
CA GLY A 224 36.61 -16.90 1.65
C GLY A 224 37.17 -18.23 1.11
N ARG A 225 36.64 -18.77 0.01
CA ARG A 225 37.16 -19.97 -0.69
C ARG A 225 37.71 -19.70 -2.08
N ILE A 226 37.84 -18.43 -2.49
CA ILE A 226 38.36 -18.02 -3.81
C ILE A 226 39.78 -18.56 -4.10
N ALA A 227 40.59 -18.82 -3.07
CA ALA A 227 41.91 -19.43 -3.22
C ALA A 227 41.87 -20.89 -3.73
N VAL A 228 40.73 -21.60 -3.55
CA VAL A 228 40.54 -23.01 -3.92
C VAL A 228 39.60 -23.17 -5.12
N ARG A 229 38.66 -22.25 -5.31
CA ARG A 229 37.71 -22.23 -6.42
C ARG A 229 37.51 -20.81 -6.93
N LYS A 230 37.97 -20.58 -8.16
CA LYS A 230 37.71 -19.37 -8.96
C LYS A 230 36.73 -19.70 -10.08
N ASP A 231 36.11 -18.66 -10.62
CA ASP A 231 35.39 -18.67 -11.90
C ASP A 231 34.39 -19.83 -12.06
N THR A 232 33.61 -20.05 -11.00
CA THR A 232 32.67 -21.18 -10.86
C THR A 232 31.33 -20.98 -11.58
N CYS A 233 31.06 -19.77 -12.07
CA CYS A 233 29.83 -19.44 -12.75
C CYS A 233 29.85 -19.84 -14.23
N SER A 234 28.68 -20.08 -14.80
CA SER A 234 28.48 -20.43 -16.20
C SER A 234 27.11 -19.95 -16.68
N MET A 235 26.98 -19.80 -17.99
CA MET A 235 25.78 -19.31 -18.65
C MET A 235 25.41 -20.25 -19.79
N VAL A 236 24.14 -20.63 -19.87
CA VAL A 236 23.57 -21.49 -20.93
C VAL A 236 22.34 -20.81 -21.51
N SER A 237 22.25 -20.75 -22.84
CA SER A 237 21.09 -20.21 -23.58
C SER A 237 20.36 -21.34 -24.31
N VAL A 238 19.08 -21.51 -23.99
CA VAL A 238 18.23 -22.63 -24.41
C VAL A 238 17.12 -22.13 -25.32
N SER A 239 16.94 -22.71 -26.50
CA SER A 239 15.74 -22.47 -27.32
C SER A 239 14.57 -23.23 -26.73
N LEU A 240 13.38 -22.63 -26.60
CA LEU A 240 12.19 -23.35 -26.13
C LEU A 240 11.19 -23.54 -27.28
N ASN A 241 11.22 -24.70 -27.94
CA ASN A 241 10.20 -25.04 -28.93
C ASN A 241 8.90 -25.43 -28.20
N ILE A 242 7.97 -24.47 -28.10
CA ILE A 242 6.71 -24.62 -27.34
C ILE A 242 5.85 -25.78 -27.85
N GLN A 243 5.83 -26.04 -29.16
CA GLN A 243 4.94 -27.03 -29.77
C GLN A 243 5.43 -28.48 -29.55
N GLN A 244 6.71 -28.73 -29.80
CA GLN A 244 7.33 -30.05 -29.64
C GLN A 244 7.81 -30.31 -28.20
N ARG A 245 7.87 -29.28 -27.35
CA ARG A 245 8.43 -29.29 -25.98
C ARG A 245 9.91 -29.70 -25.93
N VAL A 246 10.65 -29.45 -27.00
CA VAL A 246 12.10 -29.71 -27.13
C VAL A 246 12.88 -28.44 -26.79
N TYR A 247 14.01 -28.60 -26.10
CA TYR A 247 14.76 -27.49 -25.51
C TYR A 247 16.29 -27.57 -25.79
N PRO A 248 16.75 -27.34 -27.04
CA PRO A 248 18.16 -27.42 -27.38
C PRO A 248 18.96 -26.24 -26.81
N VAL A 249 20.17 -26.53 -26.32
CA VAL A 249 21.16 -25.50 -25.97
C VAL A 249 21.76 -24.92 -27.26
N ILE A 250 21.67 -23.59 -27.43
CA ILE A 250 22.17 -22.87 -28.61
C ILE A 250 23.60 -22.36 -28.37
N TRP A 251 23.85 -21.86 -27.15
CA TRP A 251 25.07 -21.12 -26.81
C TRP A 251 25.36 -21.28 -25.31
N SER A 252 26.61 -21.54 -24.96
CA SER A 252 27.08 -21.62 -23.58
C SER A 252 28.43 -20.93 -23.40
N VAL A 253 28.64 -20.41 -22.19
CA VAL A 253 29.90 -19.77 -21.76
C VAL A 253 30.21 -20.26 -20.35
N SER A 254 31.40 -20.81 -20.16
CA SER A 254 31.90 -21.29 -18.87
C SER A 254 33.03 -20.39 -18.35
N ASN A 255 33.45 -20.62 -17.09
CA ASN A 255 34.49 -19.86 -16.42
C ASN A 255 34.17 -18.36 -16.29
N LEU A 256 32.91 -18.04 -15.97
CA LEU A 256 32.51 -16.68 -15.59
C LEU A 256 32.86 -16.40 -14.12
N PRO A 257 33.10 -15.14 -13.73
CA PRO A 257 33.44 -14.76 -12.36
C PRO A 257 32.50 -15.38 -11.32
N PHE A 258 33.04 -15.87 -10.21
CA PHE A 258 32.24 -16.50 -9.15
C PHE A 258 31.25 -15.53 -8.46
N ASP A 259 31.44 -14.21 -8.64
CA ASP A 259 30.67 -13.13 -8.01
C ASP A 259 29.56 -12.56 -8.93
N CYS A 260 29.15 -13.32 -9.97
CA CYS A 260 28.00 -13.02 -10.82
C CYS A 260 26.69 -12.87 -10.00
N ILE A 261 25.95 -11.80 -10.24
CA ILE A 261 24.72 -11.42 -9.50
C ILE A 261 23.46 -11.68 -10.33
N GLN A 262 23.44 -11.20 -11.58
CA GLN A 262 22.26 -11.16 -12.44
C GLN A 262 22.65 -11.03 -13.92
N ALA A 263 21.76 -11.44 -14.82
CA ALA A 263 21.87 -11.18 -16.24
C ALA A 263 20.89 -10.06 -16.65
N LEU A 264 21.26 -9.26 -17.64
CA LEU A 264 20.46 -8.16 -18.16
C LEU A 264 20.43 -8.25 -19.71
N PRO A 265 19.34 -8.76 -20.31
CA PRO A 265 19.28 -9.03 -21.75
C PRO A 265 19.22 -7.72 -22.54
N VAL A 266 20.20 -7.48 -23.40
CA VAL A 266 20.29 -6.23 -24.17
C VAL A 266 19.17 -6.18 -25.21
N ARG A 267 18.55 -5.01 -25.39
CA ARG A 267 17.43 -4.80 -26.32
C ARG A 267 17.88 -4.89 -27.78
N LYS A 268 16.94 -5.10 -28.71
CA LYS A 268 17.18 -4.82 -30.14
C LYS A 268 17.44 -3.30 -30.30
N PRO A 269 18.37 -2.87 -31.17
CA PRO A 269 19.02 -3.66 -32.23
C PRO A 269 20.30 -4.40 -31.83
N LEU A 270 20.91 -4.12 -30.67
CA LEU A 270 22.24 -4.63 -30.31
C LEU A 270 22.22 -6.13 -29.95
N GLY A 271 21.28 -6.54 -29.09
CA GLY A 271 21.19 -7.92 -28.61
C GLY A 271 22.40 -8.37 -27.76
N GLY A 272 22.41 -9.65 -27.40
CA GLY A 272 23.31 -10.19 -26.38
C GLY A 272 22.81 -9.95 -24.95
N THR A 273 23.72 -10.00 -23.98
CA THR A 273 23.43 -9.90 -22.54
C THR A 273 24.56 -9.18 -21.81
N LEU A 274 24.21 -8.45 -20.75
CA LEU A 274 25.16 -7.93 -19.77
C LEU A 274 25.10 -8.83 -18.53
N ILE A 275 26.23 -9.43 -18.15
CA ILE A 275 26.40 -10.14 -16.89
C ILE A 275 27.00 -9.15 -15.88
N LEU A 276 26.28 -8.94 -14.79
CA LEU A 276 26.71 -8.07 -13.70
C LEU A 276 27.33 -8.94 -12.61
N THR A 277 28.53 -8.59 -12.15
CA THR A 277 29.20 -9.21 -11.00
C THR A 277 29.46 -8.15 -9.93
N ASN A 278 29.78 -8.55 -8.69
CA ASN A 278 30.04 -7.57 -7.63
C ASN A 278 31.15 -6.57 -8.00
N ASN A 279 32.16 -7.01 -8.75
CA ASN A 279 33.38 -6.22 -9.03
C ASN A 279 33.67 -5.98 -10.52
N ALA A 280 32.89 -6.58 -11.43
CA ALA A 280 33.08 -6.49 -12.88
C ALA A 280 31.75 -6.37 -13.65
N LEU A 281 31.84 -5.91 -14.90
CA LEU A 281 30.75 -5.88 -15.86
C LEU A 281 31.20 -6.54 -17.17
N ILE A 282 30.43 -7.50 -17.68
CA ILE A 282 30.79 -8.28 -18.88
C ILE A 282 29.62 -8.25 -19.87
N TYR A 283 29.87 -7.82 -21.11
CA TYR A 283 28.98 -8.00 -22.24
C TYR A 283 29.32 -9.31 -22.97
N LEU A 284 28.29 -10.13 -23.22
CA LEU A 284 28.37 -11.37 -23.97
C LEU A 284 27.39 -11.34 -25.14
N ASN A 285 27.81 -11.78 -26.32
CA ASN A 285 26.96 -12.00 -27.48
C ASN A 285 27.38 -13.29 -28.20
N GLN A 286 26.51 -13.89 -29.00
CA GLN A 286 26.79 -15.14 -29.70
C GLN A 286 27.82 -14.96 -30.84
N SER A 287 27.85 -13.77 -31.45
CA SER A 287 28.67 -13.46 -32.64
C SER A 287 29.90 -12.59 -32.36
N ILE A 288 30.16 -12.21 -31.11
CA ILE A 288 31.20 -11.25 -30.70
C ILE A 288 31.92 -11.85 -29.49
N PRO A 289 33.26 -11.79 -29.40
CA PRO A 289 33.97 -12.23 -28.20
C PRO A 289 33.48 -11.49 -26.94
N PRO A 290 33.60 -12.10 -25.74
CA PRO A 290 33.31 -11.43 -24.47
C PRO A 290 34.09 -10.11 -24.34
N TYR A 291 33.40 -9.03 -24.02
CA TYR A 291 34.02 -7.75 -23.64
C TYR A 291 33.69 -7.48 -22.18
N GLY A 292 34.68 -7.16 -21.34
CA GLY A 292 34.44 -6.99 -19.91
C GLY A 292 35.49 -6.13 -19.21
N VAL A 293 35.04 -5.40 -18.20
CA VAL A 293 35.84 -4.44 -17.45
C VAL A 293 35.82 -4.69 -15.95
N SER A 294 36.91 -4.36 -15.26
CA SER A 294 36.99 -4.32 -13.80
C SER A 294 36.60 -2.93 -13.26
N LEU A 295 35.64 -2.93 -12.33
CA LEU A 295 35.04 -1.72 -11.74
C LEU A 295 35.78 -1.25 -10.48
N ASN A 296 36.73 -2.05 -10.00
CA ASN A 296 37.61 -1.81 -8.86
C ASN A 296 38.82 -2.78 -8.90
N SER A 297 39.82 -2.57 -8.04
CA SER A 297 41.06 -3.37 -8.02
C SER A 297 40.89 -4.79 -7.47
N ILE A 298 39.76 -5.12 -6.84
CA ILE A 298 39.48 -6.48 -6.33
C ILE A 298 39.27 -7.43 -7.53
N ALA A 299 38.59 -6.98 -8.58
CA ALA A 299 38.42 -7.76 -9.81
C ALA A 299 39.77 -8.00 -10.53
N GLU A 300 40.66 -7.01 -10.60
CA GLU A 300 41.96 -7.13 -11.30
C GLU A 300 42.86 -8.22 -10.69
N GLN A 301 42.91 -8.32 -9.36
CA GLN A 301 43.66 -9.36 -8.67
C GLN A 301 43.05 -10.77 -8.84
N GLN A 302 41.77 -10.84 -9.20
CA GLN A 302 41.03 -12.09 -9.31
C GLN A 302 40.98 -12.61 -10.76
N LEU A 303 40.81 -11.72 -11.74
CA LEU A 303 40.44 -12.00 -13.13
C LEU A 303 41.46 -11.36 -14.10
N ARG A 304 42.31 -12.18 -14.71
CA ARG A 304 43.43 -11.75 -15.58
C ARG A 304 43.04 -11.27 -16.98
N SER A 305 41.74 -11.18 -17.29
CA SER A 305 41.21 -11.00 -18.65
C SER A 305 40.20 -9.86 -18.78
N LEU A 306 40.20 -8.90 -17.84
CA LEU A 306 39.30 -7.75 -17.82
C LEU A 306 40.10 -6.45 -17.88
N GLU A 307 39.63 -5.48 -18.66
CA GLU A 307 40.29 -4.17 -18.76
C GLU A 307 39.89 -3.25 -17.59
N PRO A 308 40.81 -2.47 -16.99
CA PRO A 308 40.46 -1.54 -15.92
C PRO A 308 39.69 -0.34 -16.45
N GLN A 309 38.45 -0.17 -16.00
CA GLN A 309 37.63 0.99 -16.36
C GLN A 309 38.13 2.25 -15.64
N GLU A 310 38.74 3.17 -16.40
CA GLU A 310 39.26 4.44 -15.89
C GLU A 310 38.18 5.30 -15.19
N GLY A 311 38.59 6.01 -14.13
CA GLY A 311 37.72 6.96 -13.41
C GLY A 311 36.64 6.34 -12.51
N ILE A 312 36.64 5.02 -12.31
CA ILE A 312 35.60 4.30 -11.58
C ILE A 312 36.18 3.39 -10.49
N SER A 313 35.52 3.40 -9.33
CA SER A 313 35.78 2.54 -8.16
C SER A 313 34.43 2.19 -7.50
N ILE A 314 33.64 1.30 -8.12
CA ILE A 314 32.28 0.93 -7.66
C ILE A 314 32.11 -0.58 -7.49
N CYS A 315 31.06 -0.95 -6.75
CA CYS A 315 30.64 -2.33 -6.53
C CYS A 315 29.15 -2.46 -6.87
N LEU A 316 28.78 -3.45 -7.68
CA LEU A 316 27.40 -3.67 -8.13
C LEU A 316 26.58 -4.57 -7.18
N GLU A 317 27.11 -4.92 -6.01
CA GLU A 317 26.40 -5.70 -4.99
C GLU A 317 25.04 -5.06 -4.67
N GLY A 318 23.95 -5.82 -4.87
CA GLY A 318 22.57 -5.36 -4.65
C GLY A 318 22.04 -4.35 -5.68
N ALA A 319 22.83 -3.95 -6.68
CA ALA A 319 22.48 -2.87 -7.60
C ALA A 319 21.27 -3.22 -8.48
N GLN A 320 20.37 -2.25 -8.65
CA GLN A 320 19.18 -2.38 -9.49
C GLN A 320 19.40 -1.67 -10.82
N CYS A 321 19.13 -2.37 -11.92
CA CYS A 321 19.49 -1.90 -13.26
C CYS A 321 18.28 -1.89 -14.20
N ALA A 322 18.13 -0.83 -14.99
CA ALA A 322 17.03 -0.68 -15.95
C ALA A 322 17.47 0.06 -17.22
N PHE A 323 17.17 -0.53 -18.38
CA PHE A 323 17.32 0.16 -19.67
C PHE A 323 16.31 1.30 -19.80
N ILE A 324 16.81 2.54 -19.92
CA ILE A 324 16.00 3.67 -20.43
C ILE A 324 15.80 3.45 -21.93
N ASP A 325 16.90 3.37 -22.67
CA ASP A 325 16.93 3.32 -24.15
C ASP A 325 17.38 1.92 -24.62
N THR A 326 17.97 1.82 -25.81
CA THR A 326 18.56 0.61 -26.39
C THR A 326 20.04 0.46 -26.04
N ASP A 327 20.75 1.57 -25.85
CA ASP A 327 22.17 1.70 -25.47
C ASP A 327 22.38 2.12 -24.00
N LYS A 328 21.36 2.69 -23.34
CA LYS A 328 21.48 3.32 -22.01
C LYS A 328 20.78 2.57 -20.88
N VAL A 329 21.54 2.23 -19.86
CA VAL A 329 21.13 1.55 -18.62
C VAL A 329 21.35 2.49 -17.43
N VAL A 330 20.32 2.74 -16.62
CA VAL A 330 20.50 3.29 -15.27
C VAL A 330 20.86 2.16 -14.33
N ILE A 331 21.87 2.41 -13.49
CA ILE A 331 22.35 1.56 -12.41
C ILE A 331 22.16 2.33 -11.10
N SER A 332 21.38 1.78 -10.18
CA SER A 332 21.24 2.27 -8.80
C SER A 332 22.05 1.39 -7.86
N LEU A 333 23.11 1.94 -7.26
CA LEU A 333 24.00 1.22 -6.34
C LEU A 333 23.39 1.10 -4.93
N LYS A 334 23.92 0.19 -4.10
CA LYS A 334 23.49 -0.01 -2.70
C LYS A 334 23.54 1.25 -1.82
N GLY A 335 24.38 2.23 -2.16
CA GLY A 335 24.42 3.54 -1.49
C GLY A 335 23.36 4.55 -1.94
N GLY A 336 22.48 4.20 -2.88
CA GLY A 336 21.50 5.10 -3.50
C GLY A 336 22.08 6.01 -4.60
N GLU A 337 23.33 5.78 -5.01
CA GLU A 337 23.96 6.51 -6.11
C GLU A 337 23.42 6.04 -7.47
N LEU A 338 23.10 6.99 -8.34
CA LEU A 338 22.61 6.74 -9.70
C LEU A 338 23.69 7.00 -10.74
N TYR A 339 24.00 5.96 -11.52
CA TYR A 339 24.89 6.01 -12.68
C TYR A 339 24.11 5.69 -13.95
N VAL A 340 24.44 6.36 -15.06
CA VAL A 340 24.01 6.03 -16.42
C VAL A 340 25.17 5.36 -17.14
N LEU A 341 25.03 4.07 -17.40
CA LEU A 341 25.89 3.31 -18.31
C LEU A 341 25.38 3.51 -19.75
N THR A 342 26.25 3.99 -20.63
CA THR A 342 26.06 3.99 -22.09
C THR A 342 26.95 2.92 -22.71
N LEU A 343 26.33 2.03 -23.49
CA LEU A 343 27.00 1.04 -24.32
C LEU A 343 27.49 1.72 -25.59
N GLN A 344 28.79 2.00 -25.70
CA GLN A 344 29.36 2.55 -26.93
C GLN A 344 29.50 1.44 -27.98
N THR A 345 29.17 1.75 -29.23
CA THR A 345 29.09 0.76 -30.31
C THR A 345 29.77 1.20 -31.60
N ASP A 346 30.43 0.27 -32.29
CA ASP A 346 31.01 0.49 -33.61
C ASP A 346 29.95 0.63 -34.71
N SER A 347 30.42 0.93 -35.92
CA SER A 347 29.65 0.87 -37.18
C SER A 347 28.95 -0.49 -37.43
N VAL A 348 29.48 -1.58 -36.86
CA VAL A 348 28.94 -2.94 -36.96
C VAL A 348 27.92 -3.27 -35.84
N ARG A 349 27.61 -2.30 -34.96
CA ARG A 349 26.74 -2.45 -33.77
C ARG A 349 27.27 -3.42 -32.70
N SER A 350 28.55 -3.77 -32.75
CA SER A 350 29.29 -4.37 -31.65
C SER A 350 29.44 -3.36 -30.50
N VAL A 351 29.22 -3.80 -29.25
CA VAL A 351 29.57 -2.99 -28.07
C VAL A 351 31.09 -3.09 -27.87
N ASN A 352 31.79 -1.96 -27.84
CA ASN A 352 33.25 -1.90 -27.78
C ASN A 352 33.80 -1.24 -26.50
N ARG A 353 33.00 -0.43 -25.82
CA ARG A 353 33.40 0.32 -24.61
C ARG A 353 32.20 0.64 -23.73
N PHE A 354 32.43 0.69 -22.43
CA PHE A 354 31.46 1.21 -21.47
C PHE A 354 31.81 2.64 -21.07
N HIS A 355 30.81 3.52 -21.05
CA HIS A 355 30.92 4.87 -20.51
C HIS A 355 29.89 5.05 -19.38
N PHE A 356 30.33 5.56 -18.23
CA PHE A 356 29.47 5.76 -17.07
C PHE A 356 29.44 7.24 -16.67
N GLU A 357 28.25 7.78 -16.46
CA GLU A 357 27.99 9.14 -16.00
C GLU A 357 27.27 9.11 -14.65
N LYS A 358 27.64 9.97 -13.68
CA LYS A 358 27.01 10.03 -12.36
C LYS A 358 26.00 11.18 -12.33
N SER A 359 24.70 10.88 -12.21
CA SER A 359 23.65 11.87 -12.50
C SER A 359 23.27 12.76 -11.31
N ALA A 360 22.42 12.29 -10.38
CA ALA A 360 21.94 13.09 -9.24
C ALA A 360 21.18 12.24 -8.19
N ALA A 361 20.88 12.86 -7.04
CA ALA A 361 19.82 12.45 -6.10
C ALA A 361 18.89 13.65 -5.83
N SER A 362 17.56 13.47 -5.66
CA SER A 362 16.61 14.61 -5.61
C SER A 362 15.29 14.38 -4.85
N VAL A 363 14.76 15.45 -4.22
CA VAL A 363 13.35 15.65 -3.77
C VAL A 363 13.04 17.16 -3.63
N LEU A 364 11.91 17.69 -4.13
CA LEU A 364 11.40 19.08 -3.92
C LEU A 364 9.84 19.19 -3.95
N THR A 365 9.25 20.34 -3.57
CA THR A 365 7.80 20.53 -3.21
C THR A 365 7.17 21.93 -3.56
N THR A 366 5.91 22.21 -3.11
CA THR A 366 5.14 23.52 -3.03
C THR A 366 4.35 24.09 -4.25
N CYS A 367 3.32 25.00 -4.17
CA CYS A 367 2.15 25.24 -3.24
C CYS A 367 1.14 26.37 -3.72
N VAL A 368 -0.08 26.51 -3.11
CA VAL A 368 -1.00 27.73 -3.02
C VAL A 368 -1.83 28.13 -4.30
N LYS A 369 -3.02 28.82 -4.36
CA LYS A 369 -3.95 29.64 -3.46
C LYS A 369 -5.47 29.24 -3.58
N ALA A 370 -6.45 30.19 -3.50
CA ALA A 370 -7.94 30.10 -3.63
C ALA A 370 -8.64 31.50 -3.53
N GLU A 371 -9.96 31.64 -3.87
CA GLU A 371 -10.83 32.82 -3.59
C GLU A 371 -12.36 32.50 -3.67
N LEU A 372 -13.27 33.35 -3.12
CA LEU A 372 -14.74 33.07 -2.97
C LEU A 372 -15.65 34.31 -2.72
N VAL A 373 -16.93 34.26 -3.16
CA VAL A 373 -18.10 35.17 -2.88
C VAL A 373 -19.41 34.31 -2.96
N GLN A 374 -20.69 34.65 -2.68
CA GLN A 374 -21.49 35.86 -2.33
C GLN A 374 -22.79 35.44 -1.56
N THR A 375 -23.57 36.37 -0.97
CA THR A 375 -24.84 36.11 -0.22
C THR A 375 -26.08 36.81 -0.82
N VAL A 376 -27.25 36.17 -0.80
CA VAL A 376 -28.57 36.70 -1.27
C VAL A 376 -29.72 36.17 -0.39
N THR A 377 -30.80 36.93 -0.20
CA THR A 377 -32.03 36.55 0.53
C THR A 377 -33.17 36.14 -0.41
N LEU A 378 -34.06 35.24 0.05
CA LEU A 378 -35.24 34.73 -0.66
C LEU A 378 -36.39 34.41 0.31
N GLU A 379 -37.63 34.50 -0.18
CA GLU A 379 -38.86 34.07 0.51
C GLU A 379 -39.45 32.85 -0.22
N VAL A 380 -40.02 31.89 0.53
CA VAL A 380 -40.56 30.62 0.02
C VAL A 380 -41.75 30.20 0.90
N GLU A 381 -42.83 29.71 0.27
CA GLU A 381 -44.11 29.38 0.94
C GLU A 381 -44.05 28.17 1.90
N SER A 382 -42.97 27.41 1.88
CA SER A 382 -42.75 26.23 2.72
C SER A 382 -41.31 26.19 3.23
N VAL A 383 -41.09 25.64 4.43
CA VAL A 383 -39.77 25.62 5.08
C VAL A 383 -38.79 24.81 4.24
N VAL A 384 -37.69 25.47 3.85
CA VAL A 384 -36.57 24.84 3.14
C VAL A 384 -35.79 23.94 4.09
N VAL A 385 -35.77 22.63 3.80
CA VAL A 385 -35.11 21.61 4.62
C VAL A 385 -33.66 21.39 4.19
N THR A 386 -33.35 21.61 2.92
CA THR A 386 -31.99 21.46 2.37
C THR A 386 -31.77 22.42 1.20
N ALA A 387 -30.60 23.02 1.12
CA ALA A 387 -30.15 23.83 -0.01
C ALA A 387 -28.79 23.29 -0.50
N THR A 388 -28.60 23.16 -1.81
CA THR A 388 -27.31 22.76 -2.41
C THR A 388 -26.95 23.65 -3.59
N LEU A 389 -25.68 23.97 -3.72
CA LEU A 389 -25.14 24.97 -4.65
C LEU A 389 -24.03 24.38 -5.52
N ALA A 390 -24.02 24.75 -6.80
CA ALA A 390 -22.99 24.41 -7.79
C ALA A 390 -23.01 25.47 -8.91
N ASP A 391 -22.10 26.44 -8.86
CA ASP A 391 -22.19 27.68 -9.66
C ASP A 391 -22.41 27.44 -11.16
N PRO A 392 -23.33 28.17 -11.83
CA PRO A 392 -24.17 29.26 -11.31
C PRO A 392 -25.51 28.84 -10.68
N TYR A 393 -25.70 27.56 -10.31
CA TYR A 393 -27.00 27.02 -9.89
C TYR A 393 -27.08 26.80 -8.37
N LEU A 394 -28.25 27.11 -7.80
CA LEU A 394 -28.64 26.82 -6.42
C LEU A 394 -30.01 26.12 -6.46
N VAL A 395 -30.16 25.00 -5.74
CA VAL A 395 -31.43 24.27 -5.65
C VAL A 395 -31.82 24.11 -4.19
N LEU A 396 -33.09 24.42 -3.89
CA LEU A 396 -33.72 24.32 -2.58
C LEU A 396 -34.72 23.15 -2.58
N LEU A 397 -34.78 22.40 -1.49
CA LEU A 397 -35.74 21.32 -1.24
C LEU A 397 -36.61 21.71 -0.04
N THR A 398 -37.93 21.79 -0.24
CA THR A 398 -38.91 22.11 0.81
C THR A 398 -39.29 20.89 1.64
N GLN A 399 -39.97 21.10 2.78
CA GLN A 399 -40.55 20.01 3.58
C GLN A 399 -41.65 19.22 2.84
N SER A 400 -42.34 19.84 1.87
CA SER A 400 -43.27 19.17 0.95
C SER A 400 -42.58 18.26 -0.07
N GLY A 401 -41.25 18.37 -0.25
CA GLY A 401 -40.47 17.61 -1.23
C GLY A 401 -40.39 18.26 -2.62
N GLU A 402 -40.72 19.55 -2.72
CA GLU A 402 -40.68 20.34 -3.95
C GLU A 402 -39.30 20.96 -4.17
N LEU A 403 -38.94 21.20 -5.44
CA LEU A 403 -37.62 21.71 -5.84
C LEU A 403 -37.72 23.11 -6.46
N VAL A 404 -37.08 24.09 -5.82
CA VAL A 404 -36.92 25.45 -6.37
C VAL A 404 -35.51 25.59 -6.93
N MET A 405 -35.38 25.91 -8.23
CA MET A 405 -34.09 26.16 -8.87
C MET A 405 -33.86 27.65 -9.08
N LEU A 406 -32.66 28.09 -8.70
CA LEU A 406 -32.16 29.46 -8.82
C LEU A 406 -30.90 29.44 -9.68
N VAL A 407 -30.78 30.40 -10.60
CA VAL A 407 -29.63 30.53 -11.50
C VAL A 407 -29.11 31.96 -11.45
N TYR A 408 -27.83 32.11 -11.10
CA TYR A 408 -27.09 33.36 -11.17
C TYR A 408 -26.88 33.76 -12.64
N LYS A 409 -27.22 35.00 -12.95
CA LYS A 409 -26.97 35.61 -14.27
C LYS A 409 -26.37 36.99 -14.08
N GLU A 410 -25.31 37.27 -14.81
CA GLU A 410 -24.79 38.62 -14.98
C GLU A 410 -25.67 39.37 -15.99
N THR A 411 -25.96 40.63 -15.69
CA THR A 411 -26.65 41.56 -16.60
C THR A 411 -25.64 42.26 -17.51
N LYS A 412 -26.12 42.89 -18.60
CA LYS A 412 -25.27 43.70 -19.52
C LYS A 412 -24.56 44.89 -18.85
N GLN A 413 -24.81 45.16 -17.56
CA GLN A 413 -24.18 46.21 -16.76
C GLN A 413 -23.26 45.65 -15.65
N GLY A 414 -22.91 44.35 -15.70
CA GLY A 414 -21.99 43.72 -14.74
C GLY A 414 -22.57 43.41 -13.36
N GLN A 415 -23.85 43.73 -13.10
CA GLN A 415 -24.53 43.33 -11.87
C GLN A 415 -25.08 41.89 -12.02
N GLY A 416 -24.70 41.00 -11.10
CA GLY A 416 -25.21 39.64 -11.01
C GLY A 416 -26.51 39.53 -10.20
N ARG A 417 -27.48 38.78 -10.72
CA ARG A 417 -28.79 38.55 -10.08
C ARG A 417 -29.17 37.06 -10.11
N LEU A 418 -29.64 36.53 -8.99
CA LEU A 418 -30.30 35.22 -8.96
C LEU A 418 -31.67 35.31 -9.65
N THR A 419 -31.96 34.36 -10.52
CA THR A 419 -33.24 34.22 -11.23
C THR A 419 -33.85 32.86 -10.97
N VAL A 420 -35.11 32.81 -10.55
CA VAL A 420 -35.85 31.55 -10.41
C VAL A 420 -36.03 30.93 -11.80
N ARG A 421 -35.85 29.62 -11.89
CA ARG A 421 -36.29 28.79 -13.02
C ARG A 421 -37.15 27.66 -12.47
N PRO A 422 -38.26 27.30 -13.15
CA PRO A 422 -38.91 26.03 -12.86
C PRO A 422 -37.91 24.89 -13.13
N PRO A 423 -37.89 23.82 -12.32
CA PRO A 423 -37.15 22.61 -12.68
C PRO A 423 -37.71 22.05 -14.00
N PRO A 424 -36.89 21.39 -14.84
CA PRO A 424 -37.35 20.82 -16.12
C PRO A 424 -38.50 19.83 -15.89
N SER A 425 -39.45 19.77 -16.82
CA SER A 425 -40.78 19.11 -16.71
C SER A 425 -40.78 17.57 -16.57
N LEU A 426 -39.64 16.97 -16.22
CA LEU A 426 -39.42 15.52 -16.06
C LEU A 426 -39.47 15.06 -14.58
N PHE A 427 -39.89 15.92 -13.65
CA PHE A 427 -40.07 15.57 -12.24
C PHE A 427 -41.54 15.23 -11.92
N PRO A 428 -41.95 13.95 -11.94
CA PRO A 428 -43.27 13.56 -11.45
C PRO A 428 -43.34 13.77 -9.93
N SER A 429 -44.41 14.43 -9.47
CA SER A 429 -44.69 14.80 -8.07
C SER A 429 -44.87 13.60 -7.11
N LYS A 430 -44.79 12.37 -7.63
CA LYS A 430 -44.81 11.12 -6.86
C LYS A 430 -43.76 10.14 -7.38
N PRO A 431 -43.25 9.23 -6.53
CA PRO A 431 -43.09 9.40 -5.09
C PRO A 431 -42.27 10.65 -4.69
N GLN A 432 -42.16 10.90 -3.37
CA GLN A 432 -41.46 12.06 -2.81
C GLN A 432 -39.92 11.94 -2.92
N ILE A 433 -39.24 13.09 -3.04
CA ILE A 433 -37.77 13.19 -3.03
C ILE A 433 -37.30 13.33 -1.58
N THR A 434 -36.34 12.50 -1.16
CA THR A 434 -35.90 12.44 0.24
C THR A 434 -34.65 13.28 0.53
N THR A 435 -33.74 13.45 -0.43
CA THR A 435 -32.55 14.32 -0.32
C THR A 435 -31.95 14.60 -1.72
N ILE A 436 -31.11 15.63 -1.86
CA ILE A 436 -30.53 16.09 -3.13
C ILE A 436 -29.09 16.62 -2.95
N SER A 437 -28.24 16.38 -3.95
CA SER A 437 -26.90 16.97 -4.13
C SER A 437 -26.79 17.51 -5.56
N LEU A 438 -26.32 18.75 -5.71
CA LEU A 438 -25.77 19.24 -6.98
C LEU A 438 -24.31 18.82 -7.12
N HIS A 439 -23.81 18.79 -8.36
CA HIS A 439 -22.40 18.56 -8.67
C HIS A 439 -21.97 19.32 -9.92
N ARG A 440 -20.81 19.99 -9.86
CA ARG A 440 -20.16 20.69 -10.98
C ARG A 440 -18.98 19.86 -11.45
N ASP A 441 -19.11 19.23 -12.63
CA ASP A 441 -18.07 18.33 -13.15
C ASP A 441 -16.85 19.13 -13.65
N THR A 442 -15.73 18.93 -12.95
CA THR A 442 -14.38 19.38 -13.31
C THR A 442 -13.56 18.29 -14.00
N SER A 443 -13.91 17.01 -13.78
CA SER A 443 -13.19 15.81 -14.23
C SER A 443 -13.44 15.42 -15.69
N SER A 444 -14.56 15.89 -16.26
CA SER A 444 -15.13 15.48 -17.57
C SER A 444 -15.62 14.03 -17.65
N LEU A 445 -15.66 13.28 -16.54
CA LEU A 445 -16.16 11.91 -16.49
C LEU A 445 -17.68 11.78 -16.69
N PHE A 446 -18.47 12.84 -16.47
CA PHE A 446 -19.93 12.78 -16.62
C PHE A 446 -20.39 13.09 -18.07
N SER A 447 -19.79 12.39 -19.03
CA SER A 447 -20.09 12.46 -20.47
C SER A 447 -21.19 11.48 -20.90
N LEU A 448 -21.93 11.88 -21.94
CA LEU A 448 -22.96 11.07 -22.62
C LEU A 448 -22.40 10.42 -23.91
N SER A 449 -21.40 11.06 -24.51
CA SER A 449 -20.70 10.62 -25.72
C SER A 449 -19.21 10.46 -25.42
N LEU A 450 -18.58 9.43 -25.99
CA LEU A 450 -17.13 9.33 -26.08
C LEU A 450 -16.67 10.16 -27.30
N SER A 451 -15.65 11.01 -27.15
CA SER A 451 -14.92 11.54 -28.31
C SER A 451 -14.13 10.43 -28.98
N ASP A 452 -13.70 10.62 -30.22
CA ASP A 452 -13.10 9.54 -31.02
C ASP A 452 -11.77 9.06 -30.40
N THR A 453 -10.99 10.00 -29.85
CA THR A 453 -9.86 9.70 -28.96
C THR A 453 -10.26 8.81 -27.78
N GLU A 454 -11.37 9.08 -27.10
CA GLU A 454 -11.84 8.31 -25.94
C GLU A 454 -12.42 6.94 -26.32
N ARG A 455 -12.93 6.77 -27.55
CA ARG A 455 -13.24 5.44 -28.10
C ARG A 455 -11.96 4.63 -28.29
N THR A 456 -10.92 5.25 -28.87
CA THR A 456 -9.59 4.62 -28.97
C THR A 456 -8.98 4.29 -27.60
N LEU A 457 -9.16 5.15 -26.58
CA LEU A 457 -8.75 4.86 -25.20
C LEU A 457 -9.52 3.69 -24.56
N LEU A 458 -10.72 3.37 -25.04
CA LEU A 458 -11.60 2.35 -24.45
C LEU A 458 -11.74 1.06 -25.27
N GLY A 459 -11.05 0.97 -26.41
CA GLY A 459 -10.86 -0.27 -27.18
C GLY A 459 -11.85 -0.52 -28.33
N GLU A 460 -12.87 0.33 -28.49
CA GLU A 460 -13.89 0.14 -29.53
C GLU A 460 -13.28 0.33 -30.93
N ARG A 461 -13.21 -0.76 -31.71
CA ARG A 461 -13.09 -0.75 -33.16
C ARG A 461 -14.49 -0.80 -33.78
N ASP A 462 -14.72 -0.03 -34.84
CA ASP A 462 -15.95 -0.14 -35.60
C ASP A 462 -16.04 -1.54 -36.25
N GLY A 463 -17.10 -2.26 -35.91
CA GLY A 463 -17.45 -3.51 -36.58
C GLY A 463 -18.28 -3.19 -37.82
N GLU A 464 -17.77 -3.57 -39.00
CA GLU A 464 -18.49 -3.43 -40.26
C GLU A 464 -19.86 -4.10 -40.18
N LYS A 465 -20.93 -3.31 -40.32
CA LYS A 465 -22.25 -3.83 -40.66
C LYS A 465 -22.43 -3.70 -42.16
N GLY A 466 -22.33 -4.84 -42.86
CA GLY A 466 -22.73 -4.93 -44.26
C GLY A 466 -24.19 -4.50 -44.45
N GLY A 467 -24.48 -3.90 -45.60
CA GLY A 467 -25.85 -3.53 -45.99
C GLY A 467 -26.64 -4.68 -46.60
N GLY A 468 -27.90 -4.42 -46.94
CA GLY A 468 -28.82 -5.32 -47.66
C GLY A 468 -30.24 -4.75 -47.68
N GLY A 469 -30.95 -4.91 -48.81
CA GLY A 469 -32.25 -4.26 -49.09
C GLY A 469 -32.09 -2.89 -49.79
N GLU A 470 -31.80 -2.78 -51.10
CA GLU A 470 -32.50 -3.29 -52.32
C GLU A 470 -33.73 -2.45 -52.72
N GLY A 471 -33.90 -2.06 -53.98
CA GLY A 471 -33.03 -2.32 -55.15
C GLY A 471 -33.48 -1.59 -56.44
N GLU A 472 -32.78 -1.91 -57.53
CA GLU A 472 -33.04 -1.52 -58.95
C GLU A 472 -32.95 0.00 -59.28
N GLU A 473 -32.58 0.45 -60.49
CA GLU A 473 -32.46 -0.23 -61.79
C GLU A 473 -31.23 0.29 -62.60
N TYR A 474 -30.86 -0.34 -63.73
CA TYR A 474 -29.72 0.04 -64.59
C TYR A 474 -30.05 1.19 -65.54
N ILE A 475 -29.04 2.00 -65.92
CA ILE A 475 -29.02 2.80 -67.16
C ILE A 475 -27.65 2.59 -67.85
N ASP A 476 -27.68 2.52 -69.18
CA ASP A 476 -26.61 2.01 -70.06
C ASP A 476 -25.64 3.10 -70.56
N GLU A 477 -24.50 2.70 -71.14
CA GLU A 477 -23.51 3.61 -71.75
C GLU A 477 -23.61 3.65 -73.29
N ASP A 478 -24.48 4.48 -73.87
CA ASP A 478 -24.27 5.05 -75.22
C ASP A 478 -25.20 6.25 -75.56
N GLU A 479 -24.90 6.93 -76.67
CA GLU A 479 -25.59 8.11 -77.27
C GLU A 479 -25.70 9.39 -76.39
N LEU A 480 -24.95 10.47 -76.63
CA LEU A 480 -24.98 11.37 -77.79
C LEU A 480 -26.37 11.92 -78.16
N LEU A 481 -26.68 13.18 -77.77
CA LEU A 481 -26.85 14.30 -78.72
C LEU A 481 -27.16 15.65 -78.03
N TYR A 482 -26.93 16.74 -78.78
CA TYR A 482 -27.28 18.15 -78.51
C TYR A 482 -26.84 18.77 -77.16
N GLY A 483 -25.91 19.73 -77.27
CA GLY A 483 -25.87 20.86 -76.34
C GLY A 483 -26.56 22.07 -76.95
N ASP A 484 -27.02 23.00 -76.10
CA ASP A 484 -27.26 24.40 -76.47
C ASP A 484 -26.86 25.30 -75.28
N GLY A 485 -26.73 26.61 -75.51
CA GLY A 485 -26.24 27.57 -74.53
C GLY A 485 -27.04 28.88 -74.48
N GLY A 486 -26.43 29.89 -73.87
CA GLY A 486 -27.05 31.19 -73.59
C GLY A 486 -27.57 31.31 -72.15
N GLY A 487 -27.75 32.52 -71.60
CA GLY A 487 -27.55 33.85 -72.20
C GLY A 487 -27.25 34.91 -71.12
N MET A 488 -26.66 36.02 -71.53
CA MET A 488 -26.00 36.99 -70.63
C MET A 488 -26.84 38.25 -70.36
N GLY A 489 -26.73 38.83 -69.16
CA GLY A 489 -27.20 40.19 -68.81
C GLY A 489 -28.50 40.27 -67.97
N GLY A 490 -28.79 41.39 -67.28
CA GLY A 490 -27.92 42.55 -67.01
C GLY A 490 -28.62 43.84 -66.55
N MET A 491 -28.32 44.27 -65.30
CA MET A 491 -28.35 45.66 -64.76
C MET A 491 -29.66 46.50 -64.69
N LEU A 492 -29.71 47.40 -63.68
CA LEU A 492 -30.70 48.49 -63.43
C LEU A 492 -32.14 47.98 -63.06
N GLY A 493 -32.98 48.63 -62.24
CA GLY A 493 -32.99 49.97 -61.61
C GLY A 493 -34.10 50.85 -62.19
N GLY A 494 -35.06 51.45 -61.47
CA GLY A 494 -35.43 51.41 -60.04
C GLY A 494 -36.59 52.41 -59.71
N LEU A 495 -37.10 52.41 -58.47
CA LEU A 495 -38.11 53.33 -57.87
C LEU A 495 -39.60 53.23 -58.30
N GLY A 496 -40.51 53.24 -57.29
CA GLY A 496 -41.88 53.80 -57.41
C GLY A 496 -43.05 52.93 -56.86
N GLY A 497 -43.62 53.28 -55.70
CA GLY A 497 -44.95 52.79 -55.27
C GLY A 497 -45.13 52.48 -53.76
N ALA A 498 -45.99 53.26 -53.09
CA ALA A 498 -46.44 53.13 -51.67
C ALA A 498 -47.46 51.97 -51.45
N LEU A 499 -47.84 51.48 -50.25
CA LEU A 499 -47.41 51.53 -48.81
C LEU A 499 -48.13 50.33 -48.06
N PRO A 500 -47.95 50.07 -46.73
CA PRO A 500 -48.04 48.71 -46.17
C PRO A 500 -49.21 48.47 -45.17
N PRO A 501 -49.29 47.24 -44.59
CA PRO A 501 -49.74 47.00 -43.22
C PRO A 501 -48.57 46.68 -42.26
N GLN A 502 -48.30 47.64 -41.35
CA GLN A 502 -47.58 47.59 -40.06
C GLN A 502 -46.56 46.46 -39.72
N GLU A 503 -45.33 46.87 -39.42
CA GLU A 503 -44.36 46.15 -38.58
C GLU A 503 -44.41 46.60 -37.10
N VAL A 504 -43.97 45.73 -36.18
CA VAL A 504 -43.20 46.10 -34.96
C VAL A 504 -42.28 44.92 -34.61
N PRO A 505 -41.08 45.15 -34.04
CA PRO A 505 -39.88 44.91 -34.85
C PRO A 505 -39.03 43.71 -34.43
N GLY A 506 -38.29 43.16 -35.39
CA GLY A 506 -37.29 42.13 -35.15
C GLY A 506 -36.02 42.64 -34.44
N THR A 507 -35.27 41.72 -33.86
CA THR A 507 -33.89 41.97 -33.40
C THR A 507 -32.90 41.17 -34.28
N PRO A 508 -31.68 41.70 -34.51
CA PRO A 508 -30.85 41.25 -35.64
C PRO A 508 -30.20 39.88 -35.44
N SER A 509 -29.95 39.21 -36.57
CA SER A 509 -29.09 38.03 -36.68
C SER A 509 -27.62 38.40 -36.42
N VAL A 510 -27.20 38.27 -35.15
CA VAL A 510 -25.80 38.44 -34.76
C VAL A 510 -24.99 37.21 -35.21
N VAL A 511 -24.08 37.42 -36.16
CA VAL A 511 -22.99 36.48 -36.46
C VAL A 511 -22.14 36.32 -35.19
N PRO A 512 -21.89 35.10 -34.68
CA PRO A 512 -21.08 34.94 -33.48
C PRO A 512 -19.63 35.36 -33.72
N GLU A 513 -19.19 36.41 -33.02
CA GLU A 513 -17.77 36.78 -32.96
C GLU A 513 -16.94 35.63 -32.36
N PRO A 514 -15.67 35.45 -32.77
CA PRO A 514 -14.80 34.38 -32.26
C PRO A 514 -14.30 34.69 -30.84
N GLY A 515 -15.19 34.61 -29.84
CA GLY A 515 -14.88 34.96 -28.46
C GLY A 515 -15.76 34.35 -27.35
N GLN A 516 -16.84 33.63 -27.66
CA GLN A 516 -17.73 33.06 -26.62
C GLN A 516 -17.37 31.59 -26.26
N PRO A 517 -17.22 31.25 -24.96
CA PRO A 517 -16.98 29.87 -24.55
C PRO A 517 -18.25 29.02 -24.68
N LEU A 518 -18.17 27.93 -25.46
CA LEU A 518 -19.25 26.95 -25.65
C LEU A 518 -19.61 26.23 -24.33
N THR A 519 -20.58 26.75 -23.59
CA THR A 519 -21.05 26.20 -22.31
C THR A 519 -21.92 24.94 -22.48
N LYS A 520 -21.35 23.85 -23.00
CA LYS A 520 -21.96 22.51 -22.91
C LYS A 520 -22.14 22.13 -21.42
N ASN A 521 -23.35 21.77 -21.02
CA ASN A 521 -23.79 21.67 -19.61
C ASN A 521 -22.90 20.75 -18.72
N LYS A 522 -22.03 21.38 -17.90
CA LYS A 522 -21.10 20.72 -16.95
C LYS A 522 -21.69 20.42 -15.55
N ILE A 523 -22.96 20.73 -15.31
CA ILE A 523 -23.57 20.64 -13.97
C ILE A 523 -24.65 19.56 -13.97
N LYS A 524 -24.62 18.68 -12.96
CA LYS A 524 -25.47 17.49 -12.83
C LYS A 524 -26.24 17.52 -11.51
N MET A 525 -27.38 16.85 -11.45
CA MET A 525 -28.22 16.75 -10.25
C MET A 525 -28.41 15.29 -9.85
N ILE A 526 -28.25 14.99 -8.55
CA ILE A 526 -28.39 13.64 -7.99
C ILE A 526 -29.31 13.74 -6.77
N TYR A 527 -30.38 12.96 -6.74
CA TYR A 527 -31.35 12.94 -5.64
C TYR A 527 -31.67 11.49 -5.22
N ALA A 528 -32.32 11.32 -4.07
CA ALA A 528 -32.85 10.03 -3.63
C ALA A 528 -34.37 10.08 -3.61
N LYS A 529 -35.01 8.96 -3.97
CA LYS A 529 -36.47 8.84 -4.07
C LYS A 529 -36.95 7.62 -3.26
N GLU A 530 -38.07 7.78 -2.56
CA GLU A 530 -38.63 6.71 -1.73
C GLU A 530 -39.65 5.88 -2.51
N GLN A 531 -39.43 4.57 -2.61
CA GLN A 531 -40.38 3.62 -3.19
C GLN A 531 -40.55 2.43 -2.23
N LYS A 532 -41.69 1.73 -2.31
CA LYS A 532 -41.90 0.46 -1.60
C LYS A 532 -41.08 -0.65 -2.29
N GLY A 533 -39.77 -0.63 -2.04
CA GLY A 533 -38.74 -1.45 -2.67
C GLY A 533 -37.34 -1.01 -2.22
N PRO A 534 -36.26 -1.56 -2.80
CA PRO A 534 -34.91 -1.10 -2.47
C PRO A 534 -34.71 0.38 -2.85
N VAL A 535 -34.20 1.18 -1.92
CA VAL A 535 -34.09 2.66 -2.04
C VAL A 535 -33.30 3.06 -3.28
N THR A 536 -33.89 3.90 -4.14
CA THR A 536 -33.28 4.32 -5.41
C THR A 536 -32.66 5.71 -5.31
N ALA A 537 -31.33 5.77 -5.43
CA ALA A 537 -30.59 7.01 -5.64
C ALA A 537 -30.64 7.39 -7.14
N ILE A 538 -31.55 8.28 -7.49
CA ILE A 538 -31.84 8.71 -8.86
C ILE A 538 -31.01 9.94 -9.22
N CYS A 539 -29.98 9.75 -10.04
CA CYS A 539 -29.40 10.85 -10.81
C CYS A 539 -30.25 11.12 -12.06
N HIS A 540 -30.52 12.39 -12.33
CA HIS A 540 -31.10 12.84 -13.60
C HIS A 540 -30.05 13.62 -14.39
N VAL A 541 -29.45 12.97 -15.38
CA VAL A 541 -28.73 13.63 -16.46
C VAL A 541 -29.56 13.48 -17.72
N ALA A 542 -30.08 14.58 -18.26
CA ALA A 542 -30.65 14.67 -19.61
C ALA A 542 -31.53 13.47 -20.06
N GLY A 543 -32.52 13.07 -19.25
CA GLY A 543 -33.46 11.98 -19.59
C GLY A 543 -33.03 10.56 -19.18
N PHE A 544 -31.89 10.40 -18.51
CA PHE A 544 -31.42 9.11 -17.98
C PHE A 544 -31.64 8.99 -16.46
N LEU A 545 -32.02 7.79 -16.01
CA LEU A 545 -32.41 7.45 -14.65
C LEU A 545 -31.41 6.44 -14.06
N VAL A 546 -30.73 6.81 -12.99
CA VAL A 546 -29.79 5.92 -12.28
C VAL A 546 -30.49 5.22 -11.12
N THR A 547 -30.15 3.94 -10.86
CA THR A 547 -30.70 3.13 -9.77
C THR A 547 -29.57 2.37 -9.09
N ALA A 548 -29.16 2.80 -7.88
CA ALA A 548 -28.14 2.13 -7.08
C ALA A 548 -28.76 1.17 -6.06
N VAL A 549 -28.43 -0.12 -6.13
CA VAL A 549 -28.87 -1.16 -5.17
C VAL A 549 -27.67 -1.99 -4.71
N GLY A 550 -27.20 -1.71 -3.49
CA GLY A 550 -26.18 -2.52 -2.81
C GLY A 550 -24.77 -2.43 -3.40
N GLN A 551 -24.45 -3.33 -4.34
CA GLN A 551 -23.20 -3.34 -5.11
C GLN A 551 -23.38 -2.90 -6.57
N LYS A 552 -24.59 -3.04 -7.14
CA LYS A 552 -24.84 -2.81 -8.58
C LYS A 552 -25.58 -1.50 -8.77
N ILE A 553 -25.20 -0.78 -9.84
CA ILE A 553 -25.86 0.46 -10.26
C ILE A 553 -26.33 0.30 -11.70
N TYR A 554 -27.63 0.41 -11.90
CA TYR A 554 -28.29 0.34 -13.21
C TYR A 554 -28.49 1.76 -13.75
N ILE A 555 -28.36 1.94 -15.06
CA ILE A 555 -28.56 3.22 -15.73
C ILE A 555 -29.57 3.00 -16.86
N TRP A 556 -30.78 3.50 -16.63
CA TRP A 556 -31.93 3.40 -17.52
C TRP A 556 -32.04 4.66 -18.38
N GLN A 557 -32.66 4.52 -19.56
CA GLN A 557 -33.08 5.64 -20.39
C GLN A 557 -34.60 5.77 -20.28
N LEU A 558 -35.12 6.97 -20.00
CA LEU A 558 -36.51 7.24 -20.33
C LEU A 558 -36.61 7.42 -21.85
N LYS A 559 -37.36 6.54 -22.49
CA LYS A 559 -38.17 6.88 -23.66
C LYS A 559 -39.64 6.87 -23.22
N ASP A 560 -40.45 7.60 -23.97
CA ASP A 560 -41.82 8.03 -23.69
C ASP A 560 -42.67 7.05 -22.86
N ASN A 561 -42.82 7.38 -21.57
CA ASN A 561 -43.69 6.81 -20.52
C ASN A 561 -43.69 5.29 -20.22
N ASP A 562 -43.26 4.40 -21.12
CA ASP A 562 -43.34 2.95 -20.91
C ASP A 562 -42.01 2.29 -20.51
N LEU A 563 -42.03 1.57 -19.39
CA LEU A 563 -40.91 0.76 -18.88
C LEU A 563 -40.79 -0.58 -19.63
N THR A 564 -40.46 -0.52 -20.92
CA THR A 564 -40.14 -1.70 -21.74
C THR A 564 -38.64 -1.76 -22.08
N GLY A 565 -37.99 -2.87 -21.75
CA GLY A 565 -36.53 -2.98 -21.82
C GLY A 565 -36.00 -4.23 -21.12
N ILE A 566 -36.42 -5.41 -21.58
CA ILE A 566 -36.00 -6.70 -21.01
C ILE A 566 -34.59 -7.05 -21.51
N ALA A 567 -33.69 -7.36 -20.59
CA ALA A 567 -32.40 -8.00 -20.87
C ALA A 567 -31.99 -8.91 -19.70
N PHE A 568 -32.54 -10.12 -19.66
CA PHE A 568 -32.04 -11.20 -18.80
C PHE A 568 -30.80 -11.86 -19.44
N ILE A 569 -29.90 -12.36 -18.59
CA ILE A 569 -29.14 -13.61 -18.75
C ILE A 569 -28.84 -14.08 -17.32
N ASP A 570 -29.23 -15.32 -17.00
CA ASP A 570 -28.82 -16.23 -15.90
C ASP A 570 -28.59 -15.67 -14.47
N THR A 571 -29.20 -16.21 -13.40
CA THR A 571 -30.06 -17.41 -13.24
C THR A 571 -30.98 -17.27 -12.02
N GLU A 572 -32.06 -18.08 -11.97
CA GLU A 572 -32.93 -18.39 -10.82
C GLU A 572 -33.40 -17.25 -9.88
N VAL A 573 -34.64 -16.78 -10.11
CA VAL A 573 -35.32 -15.83 -9.19
C VAL A 573 -36.00 -16.58 -8.05
N TYR A 574 -35.33 -16.66 -6.89
CA TYR A 574 -36.02 -16.98 -5.63
C TYR A 574 -36.90 -15.82 -5.18
N ILE A 575 -38.22 -15.99 -5.21
CA ILE A 575 -39.19 -15.04 -4.64
C ILE A 575 -39.14 -15.14 -3.10
N VAL A 576 -38.15 -14.50 -2.50
CA VAL A 576 -38.05 -14.37 -1.05
C VAL A 576 -39.05 -13.32 -0.56
N GLN A 577 -39.97 -13.71 0.32
CA GLN A 577 -40.79 -12.76 1.06
C GLN A 577 -39.92 -12.02 2.08
N TYR A 578 -39.78 -10.70 1.92
CA TYR A 578 -38.97 -9.85 2.80
C TYR A 578 -39.83 -9.13 3.83
N THR A 579 -39.52 -9.31 5.12
CA THR A 579 -40.22 -8.69 6.25
C THR A 579 -39.31 -7.77 7.06
N SER A 580 -39.88 -6.64 7.51
CA SER A 580 -39.46 -5.76 8.63
C SER A 580 -37.99 -5.30 8.82
N ALA A 581 -37.05 -5.69 7.97
CA ALA A 581 -35.63 -5.31 8.09
C ALA A 581 -35.22 -4.10 7.21
N MET A 582 -36.17 -3.43 6.55
CA MET A 582 -35.89 -2.35 5.58
C MET A 582 -35.65 -0.97 6.23
N ASP A 583 -36.22 -0.71 7.40
CA ASP A 583 -36.18 0.62 8.05
C ASP A 583 -34.76 1.10 8.36
N GLU A 584 -33.80 0.19 8.58
CA GLU A 584 -32.38 0.51 8.83
C GLU A 584 -31.65 1.07 7.58
N THR A 585 -32.27 1.03 6.39
CA THR A 585 -31.63 1.39 5.10
C THR A 585 -31.87 2.82 4.60
N ILE A 586 -32.68 3.61 5.29
CA ILE A 586 -33.07 4.97 4.86
C ILE A 586 -31.83 5.88 4.71
N VAL A 587 -31.66 6.44 3.51
CA VAL A 587 -30.60 7.41 3.20
C VAL A 587 -30.92 8.76 3.86
N GLN A 588 -30.08 9.18 4.80
CA GLN A 588 -30.25 10.44 5.55
C GLN A 588 -29.70 11.64 4.77
N GLU A 589 -28.53 11.47 4.14
CA GLU A 589 -27.73 12.53 3.53
C GLU A 589 -26.93 11.95 2.35
N LEU A 590 -26.78 12.75 1.30
CA LEU A 590 -26.09 12.39 0.06
C LEU A 590 -25.21 13.56 -0.37
N LEU A 591 -23.95 13.31 -0.73
CA LEU A 591 -23.00 14.35 -1.14
C LEU A 591 -22.12 13.85 -2.28
N THR A 592 -21.98 14.65 -3.36
CA THR A 592 -21.12 14.31 -4.50
C THR A 592 -20.05 15.38 -4.73
N VAL A 593 -18.79 15.05 -4.44
CA VAL A 593 -17.65 15.98 -4.46
C VAL A 593 -16.57 15.55 -5.45
N SER A 594 -16.03 16.50 -6.20
CA SER A 594 -14.78 16.32 -6.93
C SER A 594 -13.61 16.59 -6.01
N LEU A 595 -12.73 15.61 -5.85
CA LEU A 595 -11.47 15.73 -5.12
C LEU A 595 -10.32 15.18 -5.99
N GLY A 596 -9.13 14.94 -5.43
CA GLY A 596 -7.95 14.57 -6.22
C GLY A 596 -7.33 15.75 -7.00
N LEU A 597 -6.32 15.48 -7.83
CA LEU A 597 -5.62 16.53 -8.58
C LEU A 597 -6.62 17.28 -9.51
N HIS A 598 -6.70 18.61 -9.37
CA HIS A 598 -7.67 19.51 -10.03
C HIS A 598 -9.16 19.06 -9.98
N GLY A 599 -9.55 18.20 -9.04
CA GLY A 599 -10.91 17.67 -8.95
C GLY A 599 -11.22 16.50 -9.90
N ASN A 600 -10.20 15.79 -10.40
CA ASN A 600 -10.35 14.68 -11.36
C ASN A 600 -11.08 13.44 -10.80
N ARG A 601 -11.22 13.31 -9.47
CA ARG A 601 -11.74 12.12 -8.79
C ARG A 601 -13.08 12.42 -8.09
N PRO A 602 -14.22 12.29 -8.79
CA PRO A 602 -15.54 12.46 -8.19
C PRO A 602 -15.90 11.28 -7.28
N LEU A 603 -16.23 11.60 -6.03
CA LEU A 603 -16.73 10.66 -5.02
C LEU A 603 -18.21 10.93 -4.73
N LEU A 604 -18.97 9.86 -4.55
CA LEU A 604 -20.34 9.86 -4.06
C LEU A 604 -20.37 9.28 -2.64
N LEU A 605 -20.76 10.11 -1.67
CA LEU A 605 -20.91 9.74 -0.27
C LEU A 605 -22.39 9.55 0.06
N VAL A 606 -22.75 8.39 0.61
CA VAL A 606 -24.13 8.02 0.97
C VAL A 606 -24.19 7.65 2.45
N ARG A 607 -24.93 8.43 3.23
CA ARG A 607 -25.08 8.23 4.67
C ARG A 607 -26.40 7.51 4.99
N THR A 608 -26.32 6.36 5.67
CA THR A 608 -27.48 5.68 6.27
C THR A 608 -27.59 6.03 7.76
N GLN A 609 -28.49 5.37 8.50
CA GLN A 609 -28.62 5.54 9.95
C GLN A 609 -27.38 5.11 10.75
N HIS A 610 -26.54 4.23 10.20
CA HIS A 610 -25.42 3.61 10.90
C HIS A 610 -24.08 3.64 10.15
N GLU A 611 -24.10 3.69 8.81
CA GLU A 611 -22.92 3.55 7.95
C GLU A 611 -22.79 4.72 6.96
N LEU A 612 -21.55 5.09 6.66
CA LEU A 612 -21.19 5.96 5.54
C LEU A 612 -20.59 5.09 4.45
N LEU A 613 -21.26 5.02 3.31
CA LEU A 613 -20.81 4.30 2.12
C LEU A 613 -20.13 5.31 1.18
N ILE A 614 -18.83 5.11 0.92
CA ILE A 614 -18.05 5.98 0.02
C ILE A 614 -17.82 5.24 -1.30
N TYR A 615 -18.33 5.83 -2.38
CA TYR A 615 -18.18 5.34 -3.74
C TYR A 615 -17.31 6.29 -4.57
N GLN A 616 -16.53 5.76 -5.50
CA GLN A 616 -15.71 6.51 -6.47
C GLN A 616 -16.26 6.25 -7.87
N ALA A 617 -16.43 7.30 -8.68
CA ALA A 617 -16.77 7.09 -10.08
C ALA A 617 -15.54 6.60 -10.88
N PHE A 618 -15.80 5.84 -11.93
CA PHE A 618 -14.81 5.42 -12.93
C PHE A 618 -15.46 5.37 -14.32
N ARG A 619 -14.66 5.51 -15.38
CA ARG A 619 -15.16 5.59 -16.76
C ARG A 619 -15.56 4.20 -17.29
N HIS A 620 -16.63 4.13 -18.07
CA HIS A 620 -17.15 2.89 -18.63
C HIS A 620 -17.77 3.10 -20.03
N PRO A 621 -17.41 2.31 -21.07
CA PRO A 621 -17.89 2.55 -22.44
C PRO A 621 -19.35 2.16 -22.65
N LYS A 622 -19.82 1.06 -22.03
CA LYS A 622 -21.20 0.57 -22.18
C LYS A 622 -22.16 1.29 -21.22
N GLY A 623 -23.35 1.64 -21.69
CA GLY A 623 -24.34 2.45 -20.97
C GLY A 623 -24.51 3.86 -21.56
N ALA A 624 -25.54 4.57 -21.11
CA ALA A 624 -25.89 5.90 -21.60
C ALA A 624 -25.03 7.02 -20.98
N LEU A 625 -24.85 6.98 -19.66
CA LEU A 625 -23.75 7.69 -19.00
C LEU A 625 -22.49 6.83 -19.10
N LYS A 626 -21.37 7.42 -19.53
CA LYS A 626 -20.11 6.69 -19.76
C LYS A 626 -19.31 6.46 -18.48
N LEU A 627 -19.99 6.15 -17.39
CA LEU A 627 -19.44 6.01 -16.03
C LEU A 627 -20.16 4.94 -15.21
N ARG A 628 -19.46 4.41 -14.22
CA ARG A 628 -20.00 3.60 -13.10
C ARG A 628 -19.38 4.07 -11.79
N PHE A 629 -19.83 3.52 -10.66
CA PHE A 629 -19.20 3.76 -9.36
C PHE A 629 -18.79 2.45 -8.68
N LYS A 630 -17.60 2.43 -8.05
CA LYS A 630 -17.14 1.34 -7.19
C LYS A 630 -17.18 1.78 -5.73
N LYS A 631 -17.61 0.91 -4.81
CA LYS A 631 -17.52 1.15 -3.36
C LYS A 631 -16.05 1.06 -2.92
N LEU A 632 -15.50 2.12 -2.33
CA LEU A 632 -14.14 2.15 -1.81
C LEU A 632 -14.08 1.74 -0.33
N LYS A 633 -14.83 2.43 0.52
CA LYS A 633 -14.74 2.31 1.97
C LYS A 633 -16.12 2.45 2.62
N VAL A 634 -16.27 1.78 3.75
CA VAL A 634 -17.38 1.97 4.68
C VAL A 634 -16.81 2.45 6.01
N LEU A 635 -17.50 3.38 6.66
CA LEU A 635 -17.17 3.87 8.01
C LEU A 635 -18.42 3.80 8.89
N PHE A 636 -18.23 3.51 10.18
CA PHE A 636 -19.30 3.61 11.17
C PHE A 636 -19.58 5.08 11.51
N VAL A 637 -20.86 5.46 11.55
CA VAL A 637 -21.30 6.86 11.72
C VAL A 637 -22.03 7.09 13.03
N SER A 638 -22.66 6.05 13.57
CA SER A 638 -23.59 6.15 14.70
C SER A 638 -23.20 5.19 15.81
N ASP A 639 -23.34 5.63 17.06
CA ASP A 639 -23.10 4.81 18.23
C ASP A 639 -24.27 3.83 18.46
N ARG A 640 -24.07 2.58 18.04
CA ARG A 640 -25.07 1.51 18.11
C ARG A 640 -25.50 1.16 19.54
N SER A 641 -24.76 1.58 20.57
CA SER A 641 -25.13 1.36 21.97
C SER A 641 -26.39 2.13 22.41
N LYS A 642 -26.70 3.28 21.80
CA LYS A 642 -27.84 4.14 22.20
C LYS A 642 -29.13 3.84 21.45
N ARG A 643 -29.54 2.56 21.42
CA ARG A 643 -30.96 2.23 21.18
C ARG A 643 -31.74 2.58 22.46
N ALA A 644 -32.76 3.43 22.31
CA ALA A 644 -33.55 4.04 23.39
C ALA A 644 -32.81 5.02 24.32
N ASN A 645 -32.51 6.21 23.81
CA ASN A 645 -32.93 7.45 24.48
C ASN A 645 -33.04 8.59 23.45
N GLU A 646 -34.14 9.36 23.48
CA GLU A 646 -34.31 10.52 22.60
C GLU A 646 -33.24 11.59 22.87
N GLN A 647 -32.81 12.33 21.86
CA GLN A 647 -32.01 13.54 22.07
C GLN A 647 -32.95 14.68 22.53
N PRO A 648 -32.85 15.17 23.78
CA PRO A 648 -33.70 16.26 24.23
C PRO A 648 -33.26 17.58 23.58
N GLY A 649 -34.19 18.27 22.92
CA GLY A 649 -34.03 19.68 22.53
C GLY A 649 -33.83 19.98 21.03
N LEU A 650 -33.70 19.00 20.14
CA LEU A 650 -33.72 19.26 18.69
C LEU A 650 -35.16 19.20 18.13
N PRO A 651 -35.67 20.26 17.48
CA PRO A 651 -37.04 20.27 16.94
C PRO A 651 -37.21 19.27 15.79
N ARG A 652 -38.27 18.46 15.87
CA ARG A 652 -38.62 17.45 14.86
C ARG A 652 -38.87 18.10 13.49
N GLY A 653 -37.87 18.03 12.60
CA GLY A 653 -37.94 18.53 11.22
C GLY A 653 -36.62 19.09 10.67
N VAL A 654 -35.75 19.62 11.52
CA VAL A 654 -34.49 20.26 11.08
C VAL A 654 -33.42 19.21 10.75
N ARG A 655 -33.00 19.14 9.49
CA ARG A 655 -31.89 18.28 9.07
C ARG A 655 -30.55 19.00 9.16
N ILE A 656 -29.72 18.61 10.13
CA ILE A 656 -28.33 19.06 10.21
C ILE A 656 -27.50 18.23 9.22
N SER A 657 -26.95 18.87 8.18
CA SER A 657 -25.93 18.26 7.32
C SER A 657 -24.68 17.93 8.13
N GLN A 658 -24.26 16.66 8.09
CA GLN A 658 -23.10 16.14 8.82
C GLN A 658 -21.91 15.86 7.88
N MET A 659 -22.11 15.82 6.55
CA MET A 659 -21.03 15.71 5.57
C MET A 659 -20.61 17.09 5.05
N ARG A 660 -19.56 17.68 5.64
CA ARG A 660 -19.11 19.05 5.35
C ARG A 660 -17.91 19.07 4.41
N TYR A 661 -18.15 19.38 3.14
CA TYR A 661 -17.08 19.62 2.15
C TYR A 661 -16.22 20.83 2.56
N PHE A 662 -14.92 20.75 2.32
CA PHE A 662 -13.98 21.85 2.42
C PHE A 662 -12.96 21.82 1.27
N SER A 663 -12.65 23.00 0.72
CA SER A 663 -11.72 23.14 -0.42
C SER A 663 -10.27 23.36 0.00
N ASN A 664 -10.01 24.03 1.13
CA ASN A 664 -8.65 24.42 1.51
C ASN A 664 -8.50 24.63 3.04
N ILE A 665 -8.37 23.53 3.79
CA ILE A 665 -7.95 23.55 5.20
C ILE A 665 -6.49 23.07 5.25
N ALA A 666 -5.58 23.92 5.73
CA ALA A 666 -4.13 23.72 5.72
C ALA A 666 -3.51 23.32 4.35
N GLY A 667 -4.17 23.62 3.23
CA GLY A 667 -3.76 23.18 1.88
C GLY A 667 -4.40 21.87 1.40
N TYR A 668 -5.24 21.23 2.21
CA TYR A 668 -5.98 20.02 1.86
C TYR A 668 -7.45 20.32 1.52
N GLN A 669 -7.98 19.55 0.57
CA GLN A 669 -9.39 19.48 0.20
C GLN A 669 -9.98 18.15 0.70
N GLY A 670 -11.28 18.10 0.97
CA GLY A 670 -11.90 16.90 1.52
C GLY A 670 -13.34 17.08 2.00
N VAL A 671 -13.78 16.12 2.82
CA VAL A 671 -15.08 16.15 3.51
C VAL A 671 -14.85 15.80 4.97
N PHE A 672 -15.37 16.62 5.88
CA PHE A 672 -15.40 16.31 7.30
C PHE A 672 -16.75 15.66 7.66
N LEU A 673 -16.69 14.51 8.31
CA LEU A 673 -17.85 13.83 8.89
C LEU A 673 -18.06 14.33 10.31
N CYS A 674 -19.18 15.01 10.55
CA CYS A 674 -19.71 15.33 11.87
C CYS A 674 -20.50 14.14 12.44
N GLY A 675 -20.72 14.11 13.75
CA GLY A 675 -21.43 13.04 14.45
C GLY A 675 -20.73 12.59 15.74
N PRO A 676 -21.11 11.42 16.30
CA PRO A 676 -20.47 10.84 17.48
C PRO A 676 -19.02 10.39 17.24
N HIS A 677 -18.69 10.02 15.99
CA HIS A 677 -17.34 9.63 15.55
C HIS A 677 -16.86 10.57 14.45
N PRO A 678 -16.25 11.72 14.79
CA PRO A 678 -15.85 12.70 13.79
C PRO A 678 -14.65 12.21 12.97
N ALA A 679 -14.65 12.44 11.66
CA ALA A 679 -13.58 11.96 10.78
C ALA A 679 -13.27 12.90 9.60
N TRP A 680 -11.99 13.08 9.31
CA TRP A 680 -11.47 13.82 8.17
C TRP A 680 -11.28 12.90 6.96
N LEU A 681 -12.01 13.12 5.88
CA LEU A 681 -11.83 12.43 4.60
C LEU A 681 -11.01 13.32 3.67
N PHE A 682 -9.77 12.92 3.35
CA PHE A 682 -8.89 13.65 2.42
C PHE A 682 -8.67 12.83 1.14
N LEU A 683 -8.65 13.51 -0.01
CA LEU A 683 -8.18 12.94 -1.27
C LEU A 683 -7.28 13.95 -1.99
N THR A 684 -5.98 13.68 -1.91
CA THR A 684 -4.88 14.52 -2.38
C THR A 684 -4.55 14.25 -3.85
N SER A 685 -3.52 14.93 -4.38
CA SER A 685 -2.92 14.58 -5.68
C SER A 685 -2.32 13.16 -5.77
N ARG A 686 -2.24 12.40 -4.65
CA ARG A 686 -1.85 10.99 -4.65
C ARG A 686 -2.99 10.04 -5.02
N GLY A 687 -4.26 10.49 -5.06
CA GLY A 687 -5.40 9.65 -5.47
C GLY A 687 -5.85 8.56 -4.49
N GLU A 688 -5.14 8.35 -3.37
CA GLU A 688 -5.52 7.42 -2.29
C GLU A 688 -6.41 8.10 -1.23
N LEU A 689 -7.61 7.55 -0.98
CA LEU A 689 -8.54 8.09 0.02
C LEU A 689 -8.02 7.88 1.45
N ARG A 690 -7.86 8.97 2.21
CA ARG A 690 -7.53 8.96 3.64
C ARG A 690 -8.78 9.21 4.49
N ALA A 691 -8.83 8.60 5.67
CA ALA A 691 -9.89 8.80 6.65
C ALA A 691 -9.30 8.81 8.06
N HIS A 692 -9.11 9.99 8.64
CA HIS A 692 -8.44 10.19 9.94
C HIS A 692 -9.48 10.56 11.01
N PRO A 693 -9.65 9.77 12.09
CA PRO A 693 -10.61 10.09 13.15
C PRO A 693 -10.16 11.28 14.00
N MET A 694 -11.11 11.99 14.61
CA MET A 694 -10.85 13.12 15.52
C MET A 694 -11.60 12.91 16.84
N THR A 695 -11.12 11.98 17.67
CA THR A 695 -11.82 11.56 18.91
C THR A 695 -11.51 12.42 20.15
N ILE A 696 -10.54 13.34 20.06
CA ILE A 696 -9.98 14.06 21.23
C ILE A 696 -10.99 14.93 21.99
N ASP A 697 -11.96 15.54 21.30
CA ASP A 697 -12.97 16.43 21.90
C ASP A 697 -14.38 15.82 21.93
N GLY A 698 -14.47 14.51 21.68
CA GLY A 698 -15.74 13.78 21.59
C GLY A 698 -16.56 14.13 20.33
N PRO A 699 -17.89 13.99 20.39
CA PRO A 699 -18.78 14.28 19.27
C PRO A 699 -18.72 15.73 18.79
N VAL A 700 -18.76 15.91 17.46
CA VAL A 700 -18.78 17.22 16.79
C VAL A 700 -20.11 17.39 16.06
N SER A 701 -20.83 18.46 16.34
CA SER A 701 -22.17 18.70 15.78
C SER A 701 -22.13 19.34 14.39
N THR A 702 -21.20 20.26 14.15
CA THR A 702 -20.97 20.91 12.85
C THR A 702 -19.53 21.44 12.75
N LEU A 703 -19.04 21.59 11.51
CA LEU A 703 -17.74 22.18 11.17
C LEU A 703 -17.87 23.08 9.93
N ALA A 704 -17.10 24.17 9.89
CA ALA A 704 -16.94 25.02 8.72
C ALA A 704 -15.45 25.39 8.51
N PRO A 705 -14.97 25.53 7.26
CA PRO A 705 -13.65 26.09 6.99
C PRO A 705 -13.59 27.56 7.41
N PHE A 706 -12.45 28.01 7.93
CA PHE A 706 -12.28 29.37 8.45
C PHE A 706 -10.87 29.91 8.12
N HIS A 707 -10.82 30.97 7.31
CA HIS A 707 -9.58 31.65 6.96
C HIS A 707 -9.64 33.09 7.49
N ASN A 708 -8.76 33.40 8.45
CA ASN A 708 -8.59 34.72 9.04
C ASN A 708 -7.09 34.98 9.25
N VAL A 709 -6.68 36.23 9.45
CA VAL A 709 -5.29 36.62 9.74
C VAL A 709 -4.75 35.81 10.94
N ASN A 710 -5.55 35.69 12.00
CA ASN A 710 -5.21 34.94 13.21
C ASN A 710 -5.44 33.42 13.08
N CYS A 711 -5.96 32.94 11.94
CA CYS A 711 -6.29 31.53 11.71
C CYS A 711 -6.12 31.18 10.21
N PRO A 712 -4.86 31.08 9.73
CA PRO A 712 -4.58 30.95 8.30
C PRO A 712 -4.94 29.54 7.78
N ARG A 713 -6.10 29.44 7.11
CA ARG A 713 -6.65 28.19 6.51
C ARG A 713 -6.99 27.14 7.56
N GLY A 714 -7.51 27.58 8.70
CA GLY A 714 -8.07 26.72 9.72
C GLY A 714 -9.53 26.36 9.44
N PHE A 715 -10.22 26.05 10.53
CA PHE A 715 -11.62 25.67 10.61
C PHE A 715 -12.20 26.11 11.94
N LEU A 716 -13.53 26.08 12.04
CA LEU A 716 -14.24 26.19 13.29
C LEU A 716 -15.22 25.03 13.44
N TYR A 717 -15.45 24.57 14.67
CA TYR A 717 -16.39 23.50 14.97
C TYR A 717 -17.06 23.71 16.32
N PHE A 718 -18.20 23.04 16.51
CA PHE A 718 -18.90 22.95 17.79
C PHE A 718 -18.79 21.53 18.33
N ASN A 719 -18.37 21.41 19.60
CA ASN A 719 -18.32 20.13 20.30
C ASN A 719 -19.64 19.80 21.03
N ALA A 720 -19.70 18.63 21.66
CA ALA A 720 -20.87 18.15 22.40
C ALA A 720 -21.30 19.04 23.59
N LYS A 721 -20.46 19.99 24.03
CA LYS A 721 -20.78 20.97 25.09
C LYS A 721 -21.27 22.32 24.52
N SER A 722 -21.43 22.42 23.19
CA SER A 722 -21.71 23.66 22.47
C SER A 722 -20.61 24.74 22.57
N GLU A 723 -19.37 24.34 22.91
CA GLU A 723 -18.22 25.25 22.82
C GLU A 723 -17.84 25.44 21.34
N LEU A 724 -17.77 26.70 20.88
CA LEU A 724 -17.19 27.05 19.58
C LEU A 724 -15.67 27.04 19.68
N ARG A 725 -15.01 26.22 18.86
CA ARG A 725 -13.54 26.19 18.78
C ARG A 725 -13.05 26.56 17.40
N ILE A 726 -12.17 27.56 17.35
CA ILE A 726 -11.39 27.94 16.16
C ILE A 726 -10.08 27.14 16.22
N SER A 727 -9.65 26.54 15.11
CA SER A 727 -8.52 25.60 15.09
C SER A 727 -7.82 25.55 13.73
N VAL A 728 -6.55 25.15 13.72
CA VAL A 728 -5.74 24.92 12.51
C VAL A 728 -5.16 23.51 12.58
N LEU A 729 -5.08 22.78 11.46
CA LEU A 729 -4.41 21.48 11.43
C LEU A 729 -2.88 21.68 11.59
N PRO A 730 -2.21 20.95 12.51
CA PRO A 730 -0.76 21.00 12.68
C PRO A 730 0.02 20.79 11.37
N THR A 731 0.65 21.85 10.87
CA THR A 731 1.32 21.89 9.56
C THR A 731 2.61 21.06 9.47
N HIS A 732 3.13 20.57 10.60
CA HIS A 732 4.28 19.66 10.64
C HIS A 732 3.90 18.18 10.44
N LEU A 733 2.61 17.85 10.33
CA LEU A 733 2.10 16.52 9.99
C LEU A 733 1.69 16.45 8.52
N SER A 734 2.10 15.38 7.83
CA SER A 734 1.54 15.03 6.54
C SER A 734 0.30 14.15 6.72
N TYR A 735 -0.86 14.66 6.32
CA TYR A 735 -2.13 13.93 6.32
C TYR A 735 -2.31 13.05 5.08
N ASP A 736 -1.35 13.04 4.15
CA ASP A 736 -1.35 12.30 2.88
C ASP A 736 -0.91 10.82 3.02
N ALA A 737 -0.70 10.34 4.23
CA ALA A 737 -0.39 8.94 4.55
C ALA A 737 -1.61 8.24 5.20
N PRO A 738 -1.62 6.89 5.31
CA PRO A 738 -2.74 6.15 5.90
C PRO A 738 -3.07 6.55 7.33
N TRP A 739 -2.05 6.93 8.11
CA TRP A 739 -2.14 7.70 9.37
C TRP A 739 -1.44 9.06 9.17
N PRO A 740 -1.72 10.10 9.96
CA PRO A 740 -0.95 11.35 9.92
C PRO A 740 0.50 11.12 10.39
N VAL A 741 1.50 11.56 9.62
CA VAL A 741 2.92 11.31 9.95
C VAL A 741 3.81 12.54 9.79
N ARG A 742 4.77 12.72 10.71
CA ARG A 742 5.93 13.61 10.53
C ARG A 742 7.14 12.74 10.20
N LYS A 743 7.77 12.95 9.03
CA LYS A 743 9.05 12.32 8.69
C LYS A 743 10.19 13.22 9.16
N VAL A 744 11.08 12.69 10.00
CA VAL A 744 12.28 13.38 10.51
C VAL A 744 13.50 12.79 9.81
N PRO A 745 14.21 13.53 8.95
CA PRO A 745 15.31 12.99 8.15
C PRO A 745 16.63 12.99 8.93
N LEU A 746 16.94 11.88 9.59
CA LEU A 746 18.17 11.74 10.40
C LEU A 746 19.47 11.63 9.58
N LYS A 747 19.39 11.28 8.28
CA LYS A 747 20.53 11.02 7.36
C LYS A 747 21.49 9.88 7.76
N CYS A 748 21.30 9.26 8.92
CA CYS A 748 21.99 8.08 9.43
C CYS A 748 20.98 6.97 9.77
N THR A 749 21.45 5.77 10.12
CA THR A 749 20.58 4.62 10.44
C THR A 749 20.15 4.68 11.91
N PRO A 750 18.85 4.84 12.25
CA PRO A 750 18.37 4.67 13.62
C PRO A 750 18.17 3.19 13.93
N HIS A 751 18.82 2.70 15.00
CA HIS A 751 18.69 1.31 15.45
C HIS A 751 17.64 1.14 16.54
N PHE A 752 17.66 2.04 17.53
CA PHE A 752 16.77 1.96 18.69
C PHE A 752 16.22 3.32 19.11
N LEU A 753 15.03 3.27 19.71
CA LEU A 753 14.28 4.42 20.22
C LEU A 753 13.75 4.07 21.62
N ALA A 754 14.10 4.87 22.63
CA ALA A 754 13.56 4.75 23.98
C ALA A 754 12.95 6.08 24.43
N TYR A 755 11.75 6.04 25.00
CA TYR A 755 11.13 7.24 25.59
C TYR A 755 11.41 7.30 27.10
N HIS A 756 12.00 8.41 27.55
CA HIS A 756 12.18 8.71 28.96
C HIS A 756 10.93 9.43 29.48
N LEU A 757 10.26 8.87 30.48
CA LEU A 757 8.93 9.29 30.90
C LEU A 757 8.99 10.59 31.72
N GLU A 758 10.03 10.69 32.54
CA GLU A 758 10.30 11.73 33.53
C GLU A 758 10.57 13.08 32.84
N THR A 759 11.58 13.13 31.98
CA THR A 759 11.99 14.34 31.23
C THR A 759 11.24 14.51 29.90
N LYS A 760 10.41 13.53 29.51
CA LYS A 760 9.63 13.51 28.27
C LYS A 760 10.50 13.70 27.02
N THR A 761 11.62 13.00 26.96
CA THR A 761 12.56 13.02 25.82
C THR A 761 12.69 11.65 25.18
N TYR A 762 12.95 11.63 23.87
CA TYR A 762 13.39 10.41 23.20
C TYR A 762 14.91 10.31 23.28
N CYS A 763 15.42 9.14 23.65
CA CYS A 763 16.80 8.74 23.40
C CYS A 763 16.83 7.89 22.13
N ILE A 764 17.68 8.27 21.17
CA ILE A 764 17.84 7.59 19.88
C ILE A 764 19.27 7.09 19.78
N VAL A 765 19.42 5.84 19.33
CA VAL A 765 20.70 5.27 18.92
C VAL A 765 20.78 5.30 17.40
N THR A 766 21.80 5.96 16.88
CA THR A 766 22.09 6.05 15.45
C THR A 766 23.45 5.44 15.11
N SER A 767 23.69 5.11 13.84
CA SER A 767 25.03 4.81 13.34
C SER A 767 25.35 5.55 12.05
N THR A 768 26.54 6.14 11.99
CA THR A 768 27.21 6.49 10.73
C THR A 768 28.00 5.28 10.23
N ALA A 769 28.24 5.21 8.93
CA ALA A 769 28.98 4.13 8.29
C ALA A 769 30.12 4.75 7.48
N GLU A 770 31.36 4.51 7.91
CA GLU A 770 32.54 5.23 7.44
C GLU A 770 33.54 4.25 6.80
N PRO A 771 34.17 4.62 5.67
CA PRO A 771 35.14 3.76 5.01
C PRO A 771 36.46 3.70 5.80
N SER A 772 36.91 2.50 6.16
CA SER A 772 38.24 2.28 6.74
C SER A 772 38.90 1.02 6.17
N THR A 773 40.22 1.04 6.08
CA THR A 773 41.09 -0.10 5.71
C THR A 773 41.67 -0.83 6.92
N ASP A 774 41.37 -0.35 8.13
CA ASP A 774 41.94 -0.84 9.38
C ASP A 774 41.12 -2.04 9.90
N TYR A 775 41.80 -3.06 10.42
CA TYR A 775 41.14 -4.20 11.03
C TYR A 775 41.97 -4.78 12.17
N TYR A 776 41.31 -5.47 13.10
CA TYR A 776 42.00 -6.14 14.19
C TYR A 776 42.41 -7.56 13.80
N LYS A 777 43.70 -7.86 13.95
CA LYS A 777 44.26 -9.19 13.82
C LYS A 777 44.53 -9.78 15.21
N PHE A 778 44.25 -11.06 15.40
CA PHE A 778 44.64 -11.80 16.58
C PHE A 778 45.98 -12.52 16.32
N ASN A 779 46.98 -12.28 17.17
CA ASN A 779 48.30 -12.93 17.06
C ASN A 779 48.50 -14.08 18.07
N GLY A 780 47.49 -14.40 18.88
CA GLY A 780 47.51 -15.50 19.86
C GLY A 780 47.56 -15.02 21.31
N GLU A 781 48.17 -13.87 21.57
CA GLU A 781 48.22 -13.23 22.89
C GLU A 781 47.32 -11.99 22.92
N ASP A 782 47.59 -11.00 22.06
CA ASP A 782 46.86 -9.74 21.98
C ASP A 782 46.13 -9.52 20.63
N LYS A 783 45.28 -8.49 20.61
CA LYS A 783 44.68 -7.93 19.38
C LYS A 783 45.52 -6.75 18.89
N GLU A 784 45.95 -6.80 17.64
CA GLU A 784 46.71 -5.73 16.99
C GLU A 784 45.85 -5.05 15.92
N LEU A 785 45.88 -3.72 15.87
CA LEU A 785 45.25 -2.96 14.79
C LEU A 785 46.19 -2.91 13.59
N VAL A 786 45.75 -3.39 12.43
CA VAL A 786 46.52 -3.46 11.19
C VAL A 786 45.86 -2.60 10.13
N THR A 787 46.59 -1.60 9.63
CA THR A 787 46.24 -0.83 8.43
C THR A 787 46.91 -1.49 7.22
N ASP A 788 46.13 -2.00 6.27
CA ASP A 788 46.67 -2.62 5.05
C ASP A 788 46.64 -1.61 3.87
N PRO A 789 47.81 -1.13 3.38
CA PRO A 789 47.86 -0.13 2.33
C PRO A 789 47.39 -0.70 0.98
N ARG A 790 46.21 -0.25 0.54
CA ARG A 790 45.58 -0.64 -0.73
C ARG A 790 45.70 0.46 -1.80
N ASP A 791 45.55 0.05 -3.05
CA ASP A 791 45.49 0.97 -4.19
C ASP A 791 44.22 1.85 -4.17
N SER A 792 44.33 3.01 -4.81
CA SER A 792 43.28 3.99 -5.11
C SER A 792 41.95 3.43 -5.67
N ARG A 793 41.96 2.32 -6.44
CA ARG A 793 40.75 1.66 -6.96
C ARG A 793 40.15 0.62 -5.99
N PHE A 794 40.71 0.45 -4.79
CA PHE A 794 40.15 -0.43 -3.78
C PHE A 794 38.92 0.20 -3.11
N ILE A 795 37.92 -0.62 -2.79
CA ILE A 795 36.71 -0.19 -2.09
C ILE A 795 36.84 -0.64 -0.63
N PRO A 796 37.12 0.27 0.32
CA PRO A 796 37.22 -0.08 1.72
C PRO A 796 35.86 -0.56 2.28
N PRO A 797 35.86 -1.51 3.25
CA PRO A 797 34.66 -1.86 4.00
C PRO A 797 34.13 -0.65 4.79
N LEU A 798 32.83 -0.66 5.06
CA LEU A 798 32.15 0.36 5.86
C LEU A 798 32.08 -0.08 7.33
N VAL A 799 32.81 0.60 8.19
CA VAL A 799 32.79 0.40 9.65
C VAL A 799 31.67 1.25 10.24
N SER A 800 30.90 0.71 11.19
CA SER A 800 29.76 1.42 11.79
C SER A 800 30.14 2.08 13.11
N GLN A 801 30.10 3.42 13.18
CA GLN A 801 30.28 4.18 14.41
C GLN A 801 28.92 4.53 15.03
N PHE A 802 28.70 4.08 16.26
CA PHE A 802 27.44 4.27 16.97
C PHE A 802 27.43 5.53 17.83
N HIS A 803 26.28 6.19 17.85
CA HIS A 803 26.05 7.45 18.55
C HIS A 803 24.74 7.37 19.35
N VAL A 804 24.71 8.02 20.51
CA VAL A 804 23.53 8.11 21.39
C VAL A 804 23.18 9.57 21.57
N SER A 805 21.95 9.99 21.25
CA SER A 805 21.54 11.39 21.46
C SER A 805 20.07 11.56 21.85
N LEU A 806 19.75 12.74 22.41
CA LEU A 806 18.40 13.07 22.87
C LEU A 806 17.66 13.91 21.84
N PHE A 807 16.37 13.62 21.66
CA PHE A 807 15.45 14.37 20.80
C PHE A 807 14.28 14.92 21.61
N SER A 808 13.92 16.18 21.34
CA SER A 808 12.75 16.84 21.93
C SER A 808 11.47 16.44 21.17
N PRO A 809 10.40 15.97 21.83
CA PRO A 809 9.14 15.62 21.16
C PRO A 809 8.33 16.85 20.69
N PHE A 810 8.76 18.07 21.05
CA PHE A 810 8.13 19.30 20.57
C PHE A 810 8.71 19.72 19.21
N SER A 811 10.02 19.97 19.14
CA SER A 811 10.65 20.39 17.89
C SER A 811 11.00 19.23 16.96
N TRP A 812 11.21 18.02 17.49
CA TRP A 812 11.79 16.85 16.81
C TRP A 812 13.20 17.12 16.25
N GLU A 813 13.94 17.95 16.98
CA GLU A 813 15.37 18.21 16.77
C GLU A 813 16.18 17.51 17.86
N GLU A 814 17.44 17.23 17.52
CA GLU A 814 18.45 16.76 18.46
C GLU A 814 18.78 17.87 19.47
N ILE A 815 18.95 17.51 20.74
CA ILE A 815 19.30 18.45 21.79
C ILE A 815 20.82 18.71 21.71
N PRO A 816 21.27 19.98 21.55
CA PRO A 816 22.69 20.31 21.47
C PRO A 816 23.49 19.78 22.66
N GLN A 817 24.74 19.40 22.41
CA GLN A 817 25.65 18.76 23.39
C GLN A 817 25.19 17.40 23.96
N THR A 818 24.12 16.78 23.42
CA THR A 818 23.69 15.43 23.87
C THR A 818 24.16 14.28 22.98
N ASN A 819 24.82 14.55 21.86
CA ASN A 819 25.42 13.50 21.04
C ASN A 819 26.65 12.90 21.75
N PHE A 820 26.53 11.63 22.15
CA PHE A 820 27.56 10.84 22.79
C PHE A 820 28.03 9.73 21.84
N PRO A 821 29.24 9.84 21.25
CA PRO A 821 29.82 8.77 20.43
C PRO A 821 30.27 7.59 21.31
N LEU A 822 30.10 6.38 20.80
CA LEU A 822 30.67 5.16 21.37
C LEU A 822 32.09 4.91 20.82
N HIS A 823 32.78 3.90 21.36
CA HIS A 823 34.11 3.54 20.86
C HIS A 823 34.05 2.94 19.46
N GLU A 824 35.17 2.98 18.75
CA GLU A 824 35.34 2.30 17.47
C GLU A 824 35.03 0.80 17.62
N TRP A 825 34.29 0.26 16.65
CA TRP A 825 33.80 -1.13 16.63
C TRP A 825 32.85 -1.50 17.80
N GLU A 826 32.39 -0.54 18.63
CA GLU A 826 31.37 -0.75 19.67
C GLU A 826 29.95 -0.64 19.06
N HIS A 827 29.35 -1.79 18.74
CA HIS A 827 27.98 -1.88 18.23
C HIS A 827 26.96 -1.90 19.39
N VAL A 828 25.88 -1.10 19.28
CA VAL A 828 24.73 -1.23 20.20
C VAL A 828 23.89 -2.44 19.80
N LEU A 829 23.61 -3.32 20.77
CA LEU A 829 22.71 -4.47 20.59
C LEU A 829 21.33 -4.24 21.23
N CYS A 830 21.23 -3.39 22.25
CA CYS A 830 19.94 -3.04 22.85
C CYS A 830 19.94 -1.69 23.59
N LEU A 831 18.76 -1.06 23.66
CA LEU A 831 18.47 0.17 24.38
C LEU A 831 17.08 0.04 25.04
N LYS A 832 16.95 0.31 26.35
CA LYS A 832 15.64 0.42 27.02
C LYS A 832 15.63 1.47 28.12
N ASN A 833 14.47 2.07 28.35
CA ASN A 833 14.17 2.71 29.64
C ASN A 833 13.95 1.60 30.69
N VAL A 834 14.67 1.67 31.80
CA VAL A 834 14.63 0.72 32.92
C VAL A 834 14.26 1.43 34.21
N SER A 835 13.21 0.95 34.88
CA SER A 835 12.83 1.45 36.20
C SER A 835 13.60 0.66 37.26
N MET A 836 14.56 1.31 37.91
CA MET A 836 15.42 0.73 38.96
C MET A 836 15.13 1.32 40.33
N GLU A 837 15.48 0.56 41.37
CA GLU A 837 15.35 0.95 42.79
C GLU A 837 16.12 2.24 43.09
N TYR A 838 15.45 3.23 43.70
CA TYR A 838 16.04 4.53 44.03
C TYR A 838 15.33 5.20 45.22
N GLU A 839 16.06 5.33 46.33
CA GLU A 839 15.55 5.79 47.64
C GLU A 839 15.00 7.22 47.61
N GLY A 840 15.50 8.08 46.73
CA GLY A 840 15.09 9.48 46.61
C GLY A 840 13.77 9.74 45.86
N THR A 841 12.91 8.72 45.69
CA THR A 841 11.60 8.85 45.03
C THR A 841 10.48 8.20 45.85
N LEU A 842 9.29 8.82 45.89
CA LEU A 842 8.12 8.29 46.60
C LEU A 842 7.63 6.92 46.06
N SER A 843 8.01 6.58 44.82
CA SER A 843 7.79 5.28 44.18
C SER A 843 8.80 4.22 44.58
N GLY A 844 9.92 4.58 45.23
CA GLY A 844 11.11 3.74 45.38
C GLY A 844 11.77 3.36 44.04
N LEU A 845 11.36 3.97 42.93
CA LEU A 845 11.74 3.62 41.56
C LEU A 845 11.97 4.87 40.71
N ARG A 846 13.06 4.86 39.94
CA ARG A 846 13.44 5.89 38.98
C ARG A 846 13.76 5.29 37.60
N GLY A 847 13.34 5.94 36.52
CA GLY A 847 13.74 5.61 35.16
C GLY A 847 15.20 5.99 34.87
N TYR A 848 15.87 5.12 34.12
CA TYR A 848 17.20 5.32 33.56
C TYR A 848 17.23 4.74 32.14
N ILE A 849 18.08 5.27 31.26
CA ILE A 849 18.30 4.68 29.95
C ILE A 849 19.48 3.70 30.03
N ALA A 850 19.19 2.42 29.85
CA ALA A 850 20.19 1.36 29.80
C ALA A 850 20.50 0.96 28.35
N LEU A 851 21.79 0.82 28.06
CA LEU A 851 22.35 0.49 26.76
C LEU A 851 23.28 -0.73 26.92
N GLY A 852 23.12 -1.72 26.04
CA GLY A 852 23.98 -2.90 25.95
C GLY A 852 24.70 -2.94 24.62
N THR A 853 26.03 -3.08 24.67
CA THR A 853 26.90 -3.03 23.49
C THR A 853 27.74 -4.31 23.32
N ASN A 854 28.34 -4.44 22.15
CA ASN A 854 29.35 -5.44 21.82
C ASN A 854 30.46 -4.85 20.94
N TYR A 855 31.71 -5.10 21.29
CA TYR A 855 32.85 -4.86 20.42
C TYR A 855 32.96 -5.97 19.37
N ASN A 856 32.96 -5.58 18.09
CA ASN A 856 32.88 -6.50 16.95
C ASN A 856 34.15 -6.38 16.08
N TYR A 857 35.15 -7.24 16.32
CA TYR A 857 36.49 -7.10 15.74
C TYR A 857 36.82 -8.12 14.62
N SER A 858 36.43 -9.39 14.79
CA SER A 858 36.44 -10.48 13.78
C SER A 858 35.67 -11.67 14.39
N GLU A 859 35.47 -12.76 13.63
CA GLU A 859 35.12 -14.07 14.20
C GLU A 859 36.25 -14.64 15.06
N ASP A 860 37.51 -14.36 14.72
CA ASP A 860 38.71 -14.84 15.43
C ASP A 860 38.95 -14.16 16.79
N VAL A 861 38.31 -13.02 17.05
CA VAL A 861 38.55 -12.18 18.23
C VAL A 861 37.38 -12.31 19.22
N THR A 862 37.67 -12.61 20.48
CA THR A 862 36.63 -12.79 21.50
C THR A 862 35.77 -11.53 21.71
N CYS A 863 34.50 -11.61 21.30
CA CYS A 863 33.49 -10.57 21.51
C CYS A 863 33.29 -10.25 23.01
N ARG A 864 33.54 -9.00 23.40
CA ARG A 864 33.22 -8.45 24.73
C ARG A 864 32.16 -7.37 24.59
N GLY A 865 31.36 -7.17 25.62
CA GLY A 865 30.33 -6.13 25.64
C GLY A 865 30.54 -5.11 26.75
N ARG A 866 29.68 -4.09 26.78
CA ARG A 866 29.64 -3.07 27.83
C ARG A 866 28.21 -2.86 28.30
N ILE A 867 28.05 -2.58 29.59
CA ILE A 867 26.80 -2.05 30.13
C ILE A 867 27.02 -0.55 30.37
N LEU A 868 26.13 0.25 29.80
CA LEU A 868 26.10 1.71 29.91
C LEU A 868 24.76 2.14 30.50
N LEU A 869 24.79 2.92 31.58
CA LEU A 869 23.60 3.49 32.22
C LEU A 869 23.67 5.02 32.20
N PHE A 870 22.61 5.62 31.66
CA PHE A 870 22.43 7.06 31.57
C PHE A 870 21.21 7.52 32.38
N ASP A 871 21.39 8.60 33.12
CA ASP A 871 20.35 9.39 33.76
C ASP A 871 20.15 10.68 32.95
N ILE A 872 18.90 11.03 32.62
CA ILE A 872 18.61 12.28 31.90
C ILE A 872 18.21 13.31 32.94
N ILE A 873 19.10 14.26 33.20
CA ILE A 873 18.93 15.29 34.22
C ILE A 873 18.42 16.59 33.59
N GLU A 874 17.60 17.32 34.35
CA GLU A 874 17.25 18.70 34.02
C GLU A 874 18.33 19.65 34.57
N VAL A 875 18.75 20.59 33.73
CA VAL A 875 19.82 21.58 33.95
C VAL A 875 19.28 22.95 33.55
N VAL A 876 19.89 24.04 34.04
CA VAL A 876 19.58 25.39 33.55
C VAL A 876 19.98 25.48 32.07
N PRO A 877 19.06 25.83 31.14
CA PRO A 877 19.37 25.91 29.72
C PRO A 877 20.27 27.11 29.41
N GLU A 878 21.11 26.97 28.38
CA GLU A 878 21.98 28.04 27.89
C GLU A 878 21.17 29.21 27.31
N PRO A 879 21.60 30.47 27.50
CA PRO A 879 20.92 31.64 26.96
C PRO A 879 20.70 31.55 25.45
N GLY A 880 19.44 31.56 25.03
CA GLY A 880 19.04 31.42 23.62
C GLY A 880 18.81 30.00 23.12
N GLN A 881 19.17 28.96 23.88
CA GLN A 881 18.98 27.54 23.49
C GLN A 881 18.11 26.76 24.49
N PRO A 882 16.77 26.95 24.51
CA PRO A 882 15.89 26.35 25.51
C PRO A 882 15.85 24.81 25.50
N LEU A 883 16.28 24.16 24.40
CA LEU A 883 16.37 22.71 24.30
C LEU A 883 17.44 22.11 25.24
N THR A 884 18.51 22.86 25.54
CA THR A 884 19.65 22.42 26.38
C THR A 884 19.29 22.15 27.85
N LYS A 885 18.03 22.36 28.24
CA LYS A 885 17.49 22.02 29.57
C LYS A 885 17.73 20.56 29.96
N ASN A 886 17.77 19.62 29.02
CA ASN A 886 17.91 18.19 29.31
C ASN A 886 19.28 17.68 28.86
N LYS A 887 20.06 17.10 29.78
CA LYS A 887 21.43 16.62 29.51
C LYS A 887 21.60 15.15 29.92
N ILE A 888 22.39 14.40 29.14
CA ILE A 888 22.79 13.04 29.47
C ILE A 888 23.84 13.07 30.58
N LYS A 889 23.60 12.37 31.69
CA LYS A 889 24.59 12.04 32.71
C LYS A 889 24.85 10.54 32.69
N MET A 890 26.09 10.14 32.39
CA MET A 890 26.53 8.76 32.56
C MET A 890 26.66 8.44 34.06
N ILE A 891 26.08 7.32 34.49
CA ILE A 891 26.19 6.80 35.87
C ILE A 891 27.13 5.60 35.92
N TYR A 892 27.00 4.67 34.97
CA TYR A 892 27.77 3.43 34.93
C TYR A 892 28.27 3.15 33.52
N ALA A 893 29.51 2.70 33.39
CA ALA A 893 30.13 2.31 32.13
C ALA A 893 31.26 1.29 32.36
N LYS A 894 30.93 -0.01 32.43
CA LYS A 894 31.94 -1.08 32.59
C LYS A 894 31.77 -2.19 31.55
N GLU A 895 32.91 -2.72 31.11
CA GLU A 895 32.97 -3.87 30.22
C GLU A 895 32.51 -5.16 30.93
N GLN A 896 32.07 -6.11 30.12
CA GLN A 896 31.58 -7.43 30.51
C GLN A 896 32.31 -8.51 29.73
N LYS A 897 32.42 -9.71 30.32
CA LYS A 897 33.17 -10.85 29.77
C LYS A 897 32.58 -11.47 28.48
N GLY A 898 31.50 -10.91 27.95
CA GLY A 898 30.83 -11.32 26.71
C GLY A 898 29.87 -10.23 26.21
N PRO A 899 29.27 -10.40 25.01
CA PRO A 899 28.36 -9.43 24.40
C PRO A 899 27.12 -9.16 25.27
N VAL A 900 26.72 -7.90 25.42
CA VAL A 900 25.49 -7.53 26.17
C VAL A 900 24.30 -7.49 25.20
N THR A 901 23.66 -8.64 24.98
CA THR A 901 22.74 -8.85 23.85
C THR A 901 21.34 -8.29 24.08
N ALA A 902 20.84 -8.31 25.32
CA ALA A 902 19.51 -7.86 25.68
C ALA A 902 19.44 -7.33 27.12
N ILE A 903 18.63 -6.31 27.35
CA ILE A 903 18.39 -5.71 28.67
C ILE A 903 16.88 -5.65 28.96
N CYS A 904 16.50 -5.81 30.23
CA CYS A 904 15.21 -5.40 30.80
C CYS A 904 15.36 -5.03 32.29
N HIS A 905 14.24 -4.81 33.00
CA HIS A 905 14.23 -4.56 34.44
C HIS A 905 13.18 -5.44 35.14
N VAL A 906 13.43 -5.86 36.38
CA VAL A 906 12.55 -6.76 37.16
C VAL A 906 12.53 -6.29 38.60
N ALA A 907 11.36 -5.90 39.11
CA ALA A 907 11.16 -5.51 40.52
C ALA A 907 12.23 -4.54 41.10
N GLY A 908 12.66 -3.54 40.32
CA GLY A 908 13.69 -2.56 40.71
C GLY A 908 15.13 -2.95 40.34
N PHE A 909 15.38 -4.18 39.90
CA PHE A 909 16.69 -4.66 39.48
C PHE A 909 16.89 -4.57 37.97
N LEU A 910 18.13 -4.32 37.53
CA LEU A 910 18.53 -4.42 36.13
C LEU A 910 18.72 -5.89 35.74
N VAL A 911 18.28 -6.30 34.56
CA VAL A 911 18.53 -7.66 34.04
C VAL A 911 19.21 -7.57 32.68
N THR A 912 20.34 -8.27 32.53
CA THR A 912 21.16 -8.23 31.31
C THR A 912 21.51 -9.64 30.84
N ALA A 913 21.30 -9.92 29.56
CA ALA A 913 21.90 -11.06 28.87
C ALA A 913 23.35 -10.72 28.51
N VAL A 914 24.30 -11.54 28.96
CA VAL A 914 25.75 -11.41 28.72
C VAL A 914 26.25 -12.73 28.16
N GLY A 915 26.38 -12.80 26.83
CA GLY A 915 26.62 -14.06 26.11
C GLY A 915 25.54 -15.11 26.42
N GLN A 916 25.95 -16.27 26.92
CA GLN A 916 25.07 -17.40 27.28
C GLN A 916 24.51 -17.34 28.71
N LYS A 917 24.69 -16.22 29.44
CA LYS A 917 24.20 -16.07 30.83
C LYS A 917 23.27 -14.87 30.96
N ILE A 918 22.23 -14.97 31.80
CA ILE A 918 21.47 -13.81 32.27
C ILE A 918 21.92 -13.47 33.68
N TYR A 919 22.19 -12.19 33.92
CA TYR A 919 22.52 -11.61 35.22
C TYR A 919 21.45 -10.64 35.70
N ILE A 920 21.20 -10.61 37.00
CA ILE A 920 20.38 -9.61 37.70
C ILE A 920 21.32 -8.76 38.57
N TRP A 921 21.23 -7.44 38.43
CA TRP A 921 22.08 -6.46 39.13
C TRP A 921 21.25 -5.48 39.96
N GLN A 922 21.79 -5.07 41.10
CA GLN A 922 21.31 -3.93 41.89
C GLN A 922 22.30 -2.77 41.76
N LEU A 923 21.78 -1.59 41.43
CA LEU A 923 22.54 -0.34 41.40
C LEU A 923 22.77 0.14 42.85
N LYS A 924 24.03 0.30 43.25
CA LYS A 924 24.45 0.81 44.57
C LYS A 924 25.67 1.69 44.39
N ASP A 925 25.64 2.90 44.93
CA ASP A 925 26.75 3.86 44.88
C ASP A 925 27.29 4.15 43.45
N ASN A 926 26.39 4.07 42.47
CA ASN A 926 26.64 4.13 41.01
C ASN A 926 27.34 2.90 40.39
N ASP A 927 27.58 1.83 41.16
CA ASP A 927 28.09 0.54 40.70
C ASP A 927 26.97 -0.51 40.57
N LEU A 928 27.21 -1.56 39.78
CA LEU A 928 26.26 -2.67 39.58
C LEU A 928 26.74 -3.91 40.33
N THR A 929 26.01 -4.27 41.37
CA THR A 929 26.27 -5.45 42.20
C THR A 929 25.45 -6.65 41.70
N GLY A 930 26.11 -7.75 41.37
CA GLY A 930 25.44 -8.96 40.86
C GLY A 930 24.71 -9.71 41.97
N ILE A 931 23.40 -9.91 41.82
CA ILE A 931 22.54 -10.61 42.78
C ILE A 931 22.32 -12.06 42.39
N ALA A 932 21.95 -12.30 41.13
CA ALA A 932 21.57 -13.62 40.61
C ALA A 932 22.10 -13.82 39.20
N PHE A 933 22.29 -15.07 38.80
CA PHE A 933 22.50 -15.44 37.41
C PHE A 933 21.80 -16.76 37.06
N ILE A 934 21.61 -17.02 35.77
CA ILE A 934 21.22 -18.32 35.23
C ILE A 934 21.89 -18.55 33.88
N ASP A 935 22.19 -19.81 33.57
CA ASP A 935 22.69 -20.22 32.26
C ASP A 935 21.54 -20.35 31.24
N THR A 936 21.84 -20.02 29.99
CA THR A 936 20.91 -20.04 28.84
C THR A 936 21.59 -20.67 27.62
N GLU A 937 20.86 -20.90 26.52
CA GLU A 937 21.33 -21.81 25.47
C GLU A 937 22.30 -21.19 24.44
N VAL A 938 21.88 -20.24 23.59
CA VAL A 938 22.71 -19.80 22.44
C VAL A 938 22.90 -18.30 22.39
N TYR A 939 21.83 -17.55 22.15
CA TYR A 939 21.87 -16.11 21.97
C TYR A 939 20.49 -15.51 22.24
N ILE A 940 20.40 -14.66 23.25
CA ILE A 940 19.15 -14.00 23.65
C ILE A 940 18.92 -12.81 22.72
N ALA A 941 17.97 -12.95 21.79
CA ALA A 941 17.59 -11.92 20.83
C ALA A 941 16.58 -10.92 21.40
N SER A 942 15.73 -11.35 22.34
CA SER A 942 14.73 -10.50 22.98
C SER A 942 14.49 -10.91 24.43
N MET A 943 14.28 -9.93 25.31
CA MET A 943 14.02 -10.16 26.72
C MET A 943 13.03 -9.11 27.25
N VAL A 944 11.90 -9.55 27.81
CA VAL A 944 10.82 -8.69 28.32
C VAL A 944 10.36 -9.21 29.68
N SER A 945 9.90 -8.31 30.55
CA SER A 945 9.52 -8.63 31.93
C SER A 945 8.12 -8.15 32.28
N VAL A 946 7.44 -8.86 33.19
CA VAL A 946 6.19 -8.44 33.83
C VAL A 946 6.23 -8.88 35.30
N LYS A 947 6.19 -7.92 36.22
CA LYS A 947 6.38 -8.13 37.67
C LYS A 947 7.69 -8.89 37.95
N ASN A 948 7.60 -10.16 38.33
CA ASN A 948 8.72 -11.03 38.70
C ASN A 948 9.00 -12.12 37.64
N LEU A 949 8.28 -12.10 36.51
CA LEU A 949 8.46 -13.02 35.39
C LEU A 949 9.30 -12.36 34.28
N ILE A 950 10.17 -13.16 33.67
CA ILE A 950 11.02 -12.76 32.54
C ILE A 950 10.74 -13.72 31.38
N LEU A 951 10.35 -13.17 30.24
CA LEU A 951 10.23 -13.89 28.97
C LEU A 951 11.51 -13.65 28.17
N VAL A 952 12.16 -14.74 27.78
CA VAL A 952 13.45 -14.75 27.07
C VAL A 952 13.23 -15.43 25.72
N GLY A 953 13.53 -14.73 24.62
CA GLY A 953 13.53 -15.26 23.26
C GLY A 953 14.95 -15.51 22.77
N ASP A 954 15.25 -16.76 22.45
CA ASP A 954 16.54 -17.21 21.93
C ASP A 954 16.51 -17.32 20.38
N TYR A 955 17.63 -17.02 19.74
CA TYR A 955 17.78 -17.03 18.28
C TYR A 955 17.68 -18.42 17.62
N ALA A 956 17.88 -19.49 18.38
CA ALA A 956 17.80 -20.88 17.94
C ALA A 956 16.74 -21.69 18.72
N ARG A 957 16.44 -21.34 19.97
CA ARG A 957 15.73 -22.18 20.95
C ARG A 957 14.36 -21.67 21.40
N SER A 958 13.65 -20.91 20.56
CA SER A 958 12.27 -20.47 20.85
C SER A 958 12.25 -19.60 22.13
N ILE A 959 11.29 -19.81 23.05
CA ILE A 959 11.18 -19.03 24.29
C ILE A 959 11.36 -19.85 25.58
N ALA A 960 11.96 -19.21 26.57
CA ALA A 960 12.00 -19.62 27.97
C ALA A 960 11.29 -18.60 28.87
N LEU A 961 10.58 -19.10 29.88
CA LEU A 961 9.93 -18.32 30.94
C LEU A 961 10.72 -18.52 32.24
N LEU A 962 11.29 -17.44 32.76
CA LEU A 962 12.00 -17.41 34.03
C LEU A 962 11.18 -16.69 35.10
N ARG A 963 11.43 -17.02 36.37
CA ARG A 963 10.88 -16.33 37.54
C ARG A 963 12.01 -15.92 38.48
N TYR A 964 12.05 -14.64 38.82
CA TYR A 964 12.84 -14.12 39.91
C TYR A 964 12.08 -14.30 41.25
N GLN A 965 12.78 -14.71 42.29
CA GLN A 965 12.27 -14.85 43.64
C GLN A 965 13.09 -13.92 44.56
N PRO A 966 12.60 -12.69 44.85
CA PRO A 966 13.37 -11.68 45.58
C PRO A 966 13.72 -12.12 47.01
N GLU A 967 12.92 -13.01 47.61
CA GLU A 967 13.11 -13.56 48.95
C GLU A 967 14.39 -14.40 49.05
N TYR A 968 14.65 -15.21 48.02
CA TYR A 968 15.82 -16.10 47.94
C TYR A 968 16.95 -15.53 47.08
N ARG A 969 16.71 -14.40 46.38
CA ARG A 969 17.62 -13.82 45.37
C ARG A 969 17.98 -14.79 44.25
N THR A 970 17.08 -15.72 43.91
CA THR A 970 17.29 -16.74 42.86
C THR A 970 16.49 -16.44 41.60
N LEU A 971 17.06 -16.80 40.45
CA LEU A 971 16.40 -16.81 39.15
C LEU A 971 16.20 -18.26 38.72
N SER A 972 14.95 -18.69 38.53
CA SER A 972 14.61 -20.08 38.19
C SER A 972 13.90 -20.18 36.83
N LEU A 973 14.24 -21.21 36.06
CA LEU A 973 13.51 -21.58 34.84
C LEU A 973 12.17 -22.23 35.23
N VAL A 974 11.07 -21.61 34.81
CA VAL A 974 9.70 -22.12 35.05
C VAL A 974 9.32 -23.12 33.95
N ALA A 975 9.47 -22.69 32.70
CA ALA A 975 9.08 -23.48 31.53
C ALA A 975 9.83 -23.00 30.28
N ARG A 976 9.97 -23.88 29.27
CA ARG A 976 10.45 -23.50 27.93
C ARG A 976 9.66 -24.19 26.82
N ASP A 977 9.73 -23.66 25.62
CA ASP A 977 9.51 -24.48 24.42
C ASP A 977 10.80 -25.26 24.10
N TYR A 978 10.64 -26.45 23.52
CA TYR A 978 11.75 -27.33 23.14
C TYR A 978 11.97 -27.36 21.63
N LYS A 979 11.07 -26.75 20.84
CA LYS A 979 11.19 -26.69 19.39
C LYS A 979 12.21 -25.62 18.97
N PRO A 980 13.13 -25.91 18.04
CA PRO A 980 14.02 -24.89 17.51
C PRO A 980 13.22 -23.90 16.65
N THR A 981 13.10 -22.66 17.13
CA THR A 981 12.40 -21.56 16.47
C THR A 981 13.25 -20.31 16.59
N GLN A 982 13.46 -19.58 15.48
CA GLN A 982 14.26 -18.36 15.49
C GLN A 982 13.35 -17.16 15.83
N VAL A 983 13.42 -16.70 17.08
CA VAL A 983 12.58 -15.59 17.59
C VAL A 983 13.15 -14.25 17.15
N TYR A 984 12.28 -13.38 16.62
CA TYR A 984 12.59 -11.97 16.35
C TYR A 984 12.22 -11.10 17.57
N ALA A 985 10.98 -11.22 18.04
CA ALA A 985 10.46 -10.45 19.17
C ALA A 985 9.49 -11.28 20.02
N CYS A 986 9.42 -10.98 21.32
CA CYS A 986 8.51 -11.64 22.26
C CYS A 986 7.83 -10.61 23.19
N GLU A 987 6.55 -10.83 23.54
CA GLU A 987 5.77 -9.94 24.41
C GLU A 987 4.62 -10.71 25.13
N PHE A 988 4.18 -10.20 26.27
CA PHE A 988 3.11 -10.76 27.09
C PHE A 988 1.72 -10.28 26.66
N VAL A 989 0.82 -11.20 26.34
CA VAL A 989 -0.60 -10.92 26.12
C VAL A 989 -1.38 -11.10 27.42
N ILE A 990 -2.21 -10.12 27.78
CA ILE A 990 -2.92 -10.08 29.07
C ILE A 990 -4.43 -9.94 28.83
N GLU A 991 -5.19 -10.97 29.25
CA GLU A 991 -6.65 -11.05 29.13
C GLU A 991 -7.28 -11.22 30.51
N SER A 992 -7.50 -10.09 31.22
CA SER A 992 -8.14 -9.95 32.54
C SER A 992 -7.56 -10.75 33.71
N SER A 993 -7.63 -12.08 33.66
CA SER A 993 -7.13 -13.05 34.65
C SER A 993 -6.11 -14.03 34.08
N SER A 994 -5.93 -14.08 32.75
CA SER A 994 -5.03 -15.01 32.07
C SER A 994 -3.93 -14.28 31.30
N MET A 995 -2.80 -14.98 31.12
CA MET A 995 -1.58 -14.47 30.48
C MET A 995 -1.10 -15.46 29.42
N GLY A 996 -0.66 -14.94 28.28
CA GLY A 996 0.03 -15.69 27.24
C GLY A 996 1.33 -15.00 26.82
N PHE A 997 2.17 -15.73 26.09
CA PHE A 997 3.47 -15.27 25.61
C PHE A 997 3.45 -15.30 24.08
N MET A 998 3.39 -14.13 23.46
CA MET A 998 3.38 -13.96 22.02
C MET A 998 4.81 -13.84 21.49
N ILE A 999 5.11 -14.54 20.40
CA ILE A 999 6.39 -14.46 19.69
C ILE A 999 6.13 -14.16 18.21
N SER A 1000 7.12 -13.55 17.54
CA SER A 1000 7.23 -13.59 16.08
C SER A 1000 8.48 -14.38 15.67
N ASP A 1001 8.36 -15.15 14.59
CA ASP A 1001 9.43 -16.01 14.07
C ASP A 1001 9.93 -15.58 12.68
N LYS A 1002 11.10 -16.13 12.30
CA LYS A 1002 11.73 -15.91 10.99
C LYS A 1002 10.88 -16.38 9.81
N ASP A 1003 9.97 -17.33 9.98
CA ASP A 1003 9.12 -17.82 8.90
C ASP A 1003 7.85 -16.95 8.71
N LYS A 1004 7.83 -15.75 9.34
CA LYS A 1004 6.80 -14.69 9.28
C LYS A 1004 5.47 -15.07 9.95
N ASN A 1005 5.53 -15.91 10.99
CA ASN A 1005 4.39 -16.22 11.85
C ASN A 1005 4.39 -15.39 13.13
N VAL A 1006 3.22 -15.38 13.78
CA VAL A 1006 3.02 -14.98 15.17
C VAL A 1006 2.40 -16.17 15.91
N VAL A 1007 2.93 -16.50 17.09
CA VAL A 1007 2.55 -17.68 17.87
C VAL A 1007 2.32 -17.28 19.33
N LEU A 1008 1.25 -17.79 19.94
CA LEU A 1008 0.91 -17.57 21.34
C LEU A 1008 1.10 -18.86 22.14
N PHE A 1009 1.97 -18.81 23.13
CA PHE A 1009 2.15 -19.84 24.15
C PHE A 1009 1.38 -19.50 25.42
N MET A 1010 1.03 -20.51 26.21
CA MET A 1010 0.53 -20.37 27.58
C MET A 1010 1.24 -21.35 28.52
N TYR A 1011 1.42 -20.93 29.77
CA TYR A 1011 1.85 -21.80 30.85
C TYR A 1011 0.60 -22.40 31.52
N GLN A 1012 0.46 -23.73 31.47
CA GLN A 1012 -0.65 -24.47 32.07
C GLN A 1012 -0.13 -25.79 32.66
N PRO A 1013 0.35 -25.81 33.92
CA PRO A 1013 0.97 -26.99 34.52
C PRO A 1013 0.00 -28.16 34.72
N GLU A 1014 -1.29 -27.87 34.87
CA GLU A 1014 -2.39 -28.85 34.95
C GLU A 1014 -2.57 -29.64 33.64
N ALA A 1015 -2.18 -29.08 32.49
CA ALA A 1015 -2.34 -29.74 31.20
C ALA A 1015 -1.21 -30.75 30.98
N ARG A 1016 -1.57 -32.02 30.74
CA ARG A 1016 -0.62 -33.13 30.50
C ARG A 1016 0.42 -32.84 29.41
N GLU A 1017 0.07 -32.04 28.40
CA GLU A 1017 0.96 -31.58 27.32
C GLU A 1017 2.16 -30.75 27.81
N SER A 1018 2.07 -30.14 29.00
CA SER A 1018 3.12 -29.30 29.61
C SER A 1018 4.23 -30.09 30.31
N ASN A 1019 4.12 -31.43 30.38
CA ASN A 1019 5.01 -32.28 31.18
C ASN A 1019 5.13 -31.79 32.65
N GLY A 1020 4.00 -31.47 33.30
CA GLY A 1020 3.97 -30.97 34.68
C GLY A 1020 4.39 -29.50 34.83
N GLY A 1021 4.23 -28.70 33.78
CA GLY A 1021 4.57 -27.27 33.74
C GLY A 1021 5.87 -26.95 33.02
N HIS A 1022 6.84 -27.85 32.97
CA HIS A 1022 8.17 -27.59 32.38
C HIS A 1022 8.16 -27.18 30.89
N ARG A 1023 7.08 -27.49 30.16
CA ARG A 1023 6.90 -27.15 28.75
C ARG A 1023 5.81 -26.10 28.54
N LEU A 1024 6.15 -25.04 27.81
CA LEU A 1024 5.18 -24.06 27.30
C LEU A 1024 4.32 -24.67 26.19
N ILE A 1025 2.99 -24.51 26.29
CA ILE A 1025 2.05 -25.06 25.30
C ILE A 1025 1.70 -23.97 24.28
N LYS A 1026 1.93 -24.25 22.98
CA LYS A 1026 1.39 -23.43 21.88
C LYS A 1026 -0.14 -23.52 21.89
N LYS A 1027 -0.82 -22.39 22.09
CA LYS A 1027 -2.29 -22.30 22.11
C LYS A 1027 -2.89 -21.61 20.89
N THR A 1028 -2.19 -20.65 20.28
CA THR A 1028 -2.61 -20.11 18.97
C THR A 1028 -1.43 -19.88 18.03
N ASP A 1029 -1.70 -19.91 16.72
CA ASP A 1029 -0.75 -19.59 15.66
C ASP A 1029 -1.44 -18.91 14.46
N PHE A 1030 -0.72 -17.99 13.83
CA PHE A 1030 -1.19 -17.17 12.72
C PHE A 1030 -0.01 -16.76 11.83
N HIS A 1031 -0.12 -17.00 10.52
CA HIS A 1031 0.88 -16.49 9.58
C HIS A 1031 0.54 -15.05 9.17
N LEU A 1032 1.37 -14.08 9.58
CA LEU A 1032 1.16 -12.67 9.25
C LEU A 1032 1.57 -12.37 7.81
N GLY A 1033 2.62 -13.03 7.31
CA GLY A 1033 3.24 -12.75 6.02
C GLY A 1033 4.29 -11.62 6.07
N GLN A 1034 4.48 -10.99 7.23
CA GLN A 1034 5.44 -9.90 7.44
C GLN A 1034 6.30 -10.19 8.69
N HIS A 1035 7.55 -9.74 8.74
CA HIS A 1035 8.40 -9.91 9.93
C HIS A 1035 8.04 -8.84 10.98
N VAL A 1036 7.75 -9.24 12.22
CA VAL A 1036 7.54 -8.30 13.35
C VAL A 1036 8.81 -8.21 14.18
N ASN A 1037 9.36 -7.00 14.29
CA ASN A 1037 10.56 -6.73 15.09
C ASN A 1037 10.23 -6.06 16.44
N THR A 1038 9.08 -5.37 16.54
CA THR A 1038 8.66 -4.69 17.77
C THR A 1038 7.20 -4.98 18.09
N PHE A 1039 6.95 -5.35 19.33
CA PHE A 1039 5.63 -5.37 19.95
C PHE A 1039 5.56 -4.30 21.04
N PHE A 1040 4.37 -3.76 21.30
CA PHE A 1040 4.10 -2.90 22.46
C PHE A 1040 2.64 -3.05 22.92
N LYS A 1041 2.37 -2.71 24.20
CA LYS A 1041 1.06 -2.96 24.84
C LYS A 1041 0.35 -1.66 25.19
N ILE A 1042 -0.94 -1.58 24.87
CA ILE A 1042 -1.81 -0.46 25.24
C ILE A 1042 -3.07 -1.00 25.91
N ARG A 1043 -3.51 -0.42 27.03
CA ARG A 1043 -4.77 -0.78 27.69
C ARG A 1043 -5.95 -0.34 26.83
N CYS A 1044 -6.93 -1.22 26.60
CA CYS A 1044 -8.10 -0.90 25.79
C CYS A 1044 -8.86 0.34 26.31
N LYS A 1045 -9.42 1.14 25.40
CA LYS A 1045 -10.45 2.13 25.76
C LYS A 1045 -11.70 1.42 26.32
N PRO A 1046 -12.46 2.03 27.24
CA PRO A 1046 -13.77 1.51 27.63
C PRO A 1046 -14.74 1.61 26.45
N SER A 1047 -15.56 0.58 26.25
CA SER A 1047 -16.62 0.53 25.24
C SER A 1047 -18.00 0.60 25.92
N SER A 1048 -18.93 1.36 25.34
CA SER A 1048 -20.30 1.50 25.84
C SER A 1048 -21.15 0.24 25.71
N ILE A 1049 -20.73 -0.72 24.87
CA ILE A 1049 -21.41 -2.02 24.68
C ILE A 1049 -20.94 -3.05 25.73
N SER A 1050 -19.71 -2.91 26.23
CA SER A 1050 -19.03 -3.94 27.02
C SER A 1050 -18.48 -3.43 28.36
N ASP A 1051 -19.24 -2.59 29.07
CA ASP A 1051 -18.92 -2.05 30.42
C ASP A 1051 -19.00 -3.11 31.56
N ALA A 1052 -18.75 -4.38 31.21
CA ALA A 1052 -18.50 -5.45 32.17
C ALA A 1052 -17.15 -5.19 32.90
N PRO A 1053 -17.05 -5.40 34.22
CA PRO A 1053 -15.90 -4.98 35.01
C PRO A 1053 -14.55 -5.58 34.56
N GLY A 1054 -14.56 -6.73 33.86
CA GLY A 1054 -13.36 -7.34 33.27
C GLY A 1054 -12.78 -6.62 32.04
N ALA A 1055 -13.56 -5.79 31.32
CA ALA A 1055 -13.09 -5.09 30.12
C ALA A 1055 -11.95 -4.10 30.43
N ARG A 1056 -11.96 -3.50 31.63
CA ARG A 1056 -10.97 -2.54 32.13
C ARG A 1056 -9.57 -3.14 32.36
N SER A 1057 -9.43 -4.47 32.24
CA SER A 1057 -8.18 -5.23 32.45
C SER A 1057 -7.70 -5.99 31.18
N ARG A 1058 -8.03 -5.48 29.99
CA ARG A 1058 -7.50 -5.99 28.70
C ARG A 1058 -6.45 -5.04 28.11
N PHE A 1059 -5.48 -5.63 27.42
CA PHE A 1059 -4.44 -4.91 26.68
C PHE A 1059 -4.43 -5.36 25.21
N LEU A 1060 -4.41 -4.40 24.29
CA LEU A 1060 -4.05 -4.65 22.90
C LEU A 1060 -2.54 -4.84 22.81
N THR A 1061 -2.12 -5.87 22.07
CA THR A 1061 -0.71 -6.08 21.73
C THR A 1061 -0.49 -5.60 20.30
N TRP A 1062 0.03 -4.38 20.16
CA TRP A 1062 0.39 -3.77 18.89
C TRP A 1062 1.69 -4.35 18.35
N TYR A 1063 1.83 -4.36 17.03
CA TYR A 1063 3.04 -4.76 16.32
C TYR A 1063 3.40 -3.74 15.23
N ALA A 1064 4.69 -3.63 14.93
CA ALA A 1064 5.20 -3.01 13.71
C ALA A 1064 6.01 -4.02 12.90
N SER A 1065 5.79 -4.04 11.59
CA SER A 1065 6.54 -4.92 10.67
C SER A 1065 7.71 -4.20 10.00
N LEU A 1066 8.72 -4.98 9.60
CA LEU A 1066 9.84 -4.48 8.77
C LEU A 1066 9.35 -3.96 7.40
N ASP A 1067 8.21 -4.45 6.93
CA ASP A 1067 7.58 -4.11 5.64
C ASP A 1067 6.77 -2.78 5.72
N GLY A 1068 6.79 -2.11 6.88
CA GLY A 1068 6.20 -0.78 7.13
C GLY A 1068 4.69 -0.80 7.40
N ALA A 1069 4.15 -1.92 7.90
CA ALA A 1069 2.76 -2.03 8.36
C ALA A 1069 2.65 -1.96 9.89
N LEU A 1070 1.50 -1.48 10.37
CA LEU A 1070 1.15 -1.46 11.79
C LEU A 1070 -0.19 -2.15 12.02
N GLY A 1071 -0.28 -2.96 13.07
CA GLY A 1071 -1.53 -3.60 13.46
C GLY A 1071 -1.53 -4.02 14.92
N PHE A 1072 -2.59 -4.69 15.34
CA PHE A 1072 -2.73 -5.17 16.71
C PHE A 1072 -3.38 -6.55 16.78
N PHE A 1073 -3.07 -7.24 17.88
CA PHE A 1073 -3.79 -8.40 18.39
C PHE A 1073 -4.65 -7.96 19.59
N LEU A 1074 -5.96 -8.15 19.48
CA LEU A 1074 -6.92 -7.94 20.58
C LEU A 1074 -7.40 -9.31 21.10
N PRO A 1075 -7.21 -9.64 22.39
CA PRO A 1075 -7.80 -10.83 23.00
C PRO A 1075 -9.33 -10.77 22.98
N LEU A 1076 -9.97 -11.87 22.56
CA LEU A 1076 -11.41 -12.01 22.40
C LEU A 1076 -11.97 -13.12 23.30
N PRO A 1077 -13.12 -12.88 23.97
CA PRO A 1077 -13.92 -13.95 24.58
C PRO A 1077 -14.29 -15.03 23.57
N GLU A 1078 -14.31 -16.28 24.03
CA GLU A 1078 -14.55 -17.44 23.15
C GLU A 1078 -15.87 -17.37 22.39
N LYS A 1079 -16.93 -16.80 22.98
CA LYS A 1079 -18.24 -16.63 22.32
C LYS A 1079 -18.12 -15.79 21.04
N ASN A 1080 -17.49 -14.63 21.14
CA ASN A 1080 -17.26 -13.70 20.03
C ASN A 1080 -16.29 -14.33 19.01
N TYR A 1081 -15.20 -14.94 19.49
CA TYR A 1081 -14.26 -15.67 18.63
C TYR A 1081 -14.98 -16.75 17.79
N ARG A 1082 -15.84 -17.58 18.39
CA ARG A 1082 -16.59 -18.64 17.67
C ARG A 1082 -17.52 -18.05 16.61
N ARG A 1083 -18.23 -16.95 16.89
CA ARG A 1083 -19.09 -16.26 15.92
C ARG A 1083 -18.28 -15.68 14.75
N LEU A 1084 -17.19 -14.96 15.04
CA LEU A 1084 -16.32 -14.38 14.01
C LEU A 1084 -15.56 -15.47 13.21
N LEU A 1085 -15.27 -16.63 13.80
CA LEU A 1085 -14.71 -17.78 13.09
C LEU A 1085 -15.70 -18.38 12.08
N MET A 1086 -16.98 -18.50 12.45
CA MET A 1086 -18.04 -18.93 11.52
C MET A 1086 -18.16 -17.95 10.35
N LEU A 1087 -18.18 -16.64 10.65
CA LEU A 1087 -18.16 -15.59 9.63
C LEU A 1087 -16.93 -15.68 8.72
N GLN A 1088 -15.73 -15.84 9.29
CA GLN A 1088 -14.50 -16.00 8.51
C GLN A 1088 -14.56 -17.22 7.58
N ASN A 1089 -15.05 -18.36 8.05
CA ASN A 1089 -15.16 -19.58 7.25
C ASN A 1089 -16.13 -19.41 6.07
N VAL A 1090 -17.28 -18.76 6.27
CA VAL A 1090 -18.23 -18.45 5.18
C VAL A 1090 -17.65 -17.39 4.23
N MET A 1091 -16.97 -16.36 4.74
CA MET A 1091 -16.32 -15.34 3.90
C MET A 1091 -15.23 -15.94 2.99
N VAL A 1092 -14.46 -16.95 3.45
CA VAL A 1092 -13.46 -17.64 2.63
C VAL A 1092 -14.09 -18.31 1.40
N THR A 1093 -15.28 -18.92 1.51
CA THR A 1093 -15.92 -19.63 0.40
C THR A 1093 -16.89 -18.78 -0.42
N HIS A 1094 -17.50 -17.75 0.18
CA HIS A 1094 -18.55 -16.94 -0.44
C HIS A 1094 -18.04 -15.70 -1.19
N THR A 1095 -16.79 -15.29 -0.94
CA THR A 1095 -16.19 -14.12 -1.63
C THR A 1095 -15.07 -14.55 -2.56
N SER A 1096 -15.00 -13.93 -3.74
CA SER A 1096 -13.86 -14.08 -4.64
C SER A 1096 -12.65 -13.34 -4.07
N HIS A 1097 -11.52 -14.04 -3.96
CA HIS A 1097 -10.26 -13.46 -3.49
C HIS A 1097 -9.42 -13.01 -4.68
N THR A 1098 -8.81 -11.83 -4.54
CA THR A 1098 -7.93 -11.26 -5.56
C THR A 1098 -6.76 -12.21 -5.86
N GLY A 1099 -6.58 -12.56 -7.13
CA GLY A 1099 -5.60 -13.57 -7.58
C GLY A 1099 -6.01 -15.03 -7.32
N GLY A 1100 -7.24 -15.29 -6.83
CA GLY A 1100 -7.75 -16.64 -6.54
C GLY A 1100 -7.12 -17.33 -5.33
N LEU A 1101 -6.32 -16.60 -4.55
CA LEU A 1101 -5.60 -17.13 -3.38
C LEU A 1101 -6.54 -17.42 -2.20
N ASN A 1102 -6.29 -18.51 -1.48
CA ASN A 1102 -7.08 -18.91 -0.31
C ASN A 1102 -6.54 -18.27 0.99
N PRO A 1103 -7.26 -17.34 1.66
CA PRO A 1103 -6.78 -16.69 2.88
C PRO A 1103 -6.54 -17.68 4.03
N ARG A 1104 -7.33 -18.76 4.12
CA ARG A 1104 -7.18 -19.79 5.17
C ARG A 1104 -5.88 -20.58 5.00
N ALA A 1105 -5.43 -20.79 3.76
CA ALA A 1105 -4.14 -21.41 3.47
C ALA A 1105 -2.98 -20.44 3.80
N PHE A 1106 -3.10 -19.17 3.41
CA PHE A 1106 -2.10 -18.15 3.70
C PHE A 1106 -1.90 -17.92 5.19
N ARG A 1107 -2.97 -17.82 5.99
CA ARG A 1107 -2.88 -17.60 7.46
C ARG A 1107 -2.50 -18.83 8.27
N THR A 1108 -2.41 -20.02 7.68
CA THR A 1108 -2.00 -21.24 8.39
C THR A 1108 -0.49 -21.24 8.64
N TYR A 1109 -0.08 -21.61 9.86
CA TYR A 1109 1.31 -21.62 10.32
C TYR A 1109 2.28 -22.29 9.34
N LYS A 1110 3.39 -21.62 9.03
CA LYS A 1110 4.45 -22.08 8.13
C LYS A 1110 5.72 -22.36 8.94
N GLY A 1111 6.15 -23.62 9.03
CA GLY A 1111 7.33 -24.01 9.80
C GLY A 1111 8.14 -25.11 9.13
N LYS A 1112 9.39 -25.29 9.56
CA LYS A 1112 10.36 -26.19 8.93
C LYS A 1112 10.26 -27.61 9.48
N GLY A 1113 10.29 -28.60 8.59
CA GLY A 1113 10.22 -30.03 8.92
C GLY A 1113 8.81 -30.52 9.30
N TYR A 1114 8.66 -31.84 9.45
CA TYR A 1114 7.39 -32.47 9.82
C TYR A 1114 7.01 -32.13 11.27
N TYR A 1115 6.11 -31.17 11.44
CA TYR A 1115 5.57 -30.79 12.74
C TYR A 1115 4.66 -31.90 13.28
N ALA A 1116 5.11 -32.59 14.35
CA ALA A 1116 4.33 -33.59 15.09
C ALA A 1116 3.20 -32.96 15.93
N GLY A 1117 2.30 -32.20 15.28
CA GLY A 1117 1.14 -31.55 15.91
C GLY A 1117 0.50 -30.51 14.99
N ASN A 1118 -0.82 -30.57 14.89
CA ASN A 1118 -1.64 -29.73 13.99
C ASN A 1118 -1.48 -28.21 14.27
N PRO A 1119 -1.72 -27.34 13.25
CA PRO A 1119 -1.88 -25.91 13.46
C PRO A 1119 -3.03 -25.62 14.44
N SER A 1120 -2.76 -24.88 15.51
CA SER A 1120 -3.69 -24.58 16.60
C SER A 1120 -4.81 -23.61 16.20
N ARG A 1121 -4.56 -22.72 15.23
CA ARG A 1121 -5.40 -21.58 14.86
C ARG A 1121 -5.71 -20.71 16.09
N GLY A 1122 -6.90 -20.15 16.26
CA GLY A 1122 -7.24 -19.33 17.43
C GLY A 1122 -7.02 -17.82 17.29
N ILE A 1123 -6.59 -17.35 16.11
CA ILE A 1123 -6.54 -15.92 15.74
C ILE A 1123 -7.41 -15.70 14.51
N ILE A 1124 -8.32 -14.73 14.57
CA ILE A 1124 -9.18 -14.29 13.47
C ILE A 1124 -8.43 -13.29 12.57
N ASP A 1125 -8.63 -13.41 11.26
CA ASP A 1125 -8.11 -12.48 10.26
C ASP A 1125 -9.06 -11.29 10.04
N GLY A 1126 -8.78 -10.18 10.71
CA GLY A 1126 -9.55 -8.94 10.60
C GLY A 1126 -9.56 -8.35 9.19
N SER A 1127 -8.52 -8.56 8.36
CA SER A 1127 -8.53 -8.03 6.99
C SER A 1127 -9.55 -8.74 6.08
N LEU A 1128 -9.87 -10.00 6.37
CA LEU A 1128 -10.96 -10.72 5.70
C LEU A 1128 -12.32 -10.38 6.32
N VAL A 1129 -12.41 -10.35 7.65
CA VAL A 1129 -13.69 -10.11 8.34
C VAL A 1129 -14.25 -8.71 8.07
N TRP A 1130 -13.42 -7.66 7.98
CA TRP A 1130 -13.89 -6.32 7.61
C TRP A 1130 -14.42 -6.22 6.16
N LYS A 1131 -14.11 -7.18 5.26
CA LYS A 1131 -14.72 -7.23 3.92
C LYS A 1131 -16.24 -7.47 3.97
N PHE A 1132 -16.78 -8.02 5.07
CA PHE A 1132 -18.23 -8.13 5.29
C PHE A 1132 -18.94 -6.76 5.20
N LEU A 1133 -18.28 -5.68 5.62
CA LEU A 1133 -18.80 -4.32 5.50
C LEU A 1133 -18.82 -3.82 4.05
N GLN A 1134 -17.95 -4.33 3.17
CA GLN A 1134 -17.91 -3.94 1.76
C GLN A 1134 -19.04 -4.58 0.93
N LEU A 1135 -19.57 -5.74 1.35
CA LEU A 1135 -20.69 -6.42 0.69
C LEU A 1135 -22.00 -5.60 0.68
N SER A 1136 -22.96 -6.00 -0.16
CA SER A 1136 -24.33 -5.48 -0.14
C SER A 1136 -25.16 -6.09 0.99
N LEU A 1137 -26.25 -5.43 1.37
CA LEU A 1137 -27.13 -5.92 2.44
C LEU A 1137 -27.72 -7.30 2.13
N GLY A 1138 -28.01 -7.63 0.87
CA GLY A 1138 -28.51 -8.95 0.47
C GLY A 1138 -27.49 -10.05 0.80
N GLU A 1139 -26.27 -9.92 0.29
CA GLU A 1139 -25.16 -10.84 0.58
C GLU A 1139 -24.87 -10.93 2.09
N ARG A 1140 -24.85 -9.79 2.80
CA ARG A 1140 -24.68 -9.77 4.26
C ARG A 1140 -25.77 -10.59 4.97
N LEU A 1141 -27.04 -10.42 4.58
CA LEU A 1141 -28.18 -11.15 5.15
C LEU A 1141 -28.14 -12.65 4.81
N GLU A 1142 -27.73 -13.03 3.61
CA GLU A 1142 -27.52 -14.44 3.23
C GLU A 1142 -26.39 -15.09 4.04
N ILE A 1143 -25.26 -14.39 4.22
CA ILE A 1143 -24.14 -14.85 5.05
C ILE A 1143 -24.59 -14.98 6.50
N CYS A 1144 -25.33 -14.01 7.05
CA CYS A 1144 -25.95 -14.09 8.38
C CYS A 1144 -26.88 -15.32 8.52
N LYS A 1145 -27.75 -15.59 7.54
CA LYS A 1145 -28.59 -16.80 7.50
C LYS A 1145 -27.74 -18.09 7.50
N LYS A 1146 -26.68 -18.15 6.68
CA LYS A 1146 -25.74 -19.30 6.59
C LYS A 1146 -24.94 -19.52 7.89
N ILE A 1147 -24.74 -18.48 8.70
CA ILE A 1147 -24.08 -18.55 10.02
C ILE A 1147 -25.06 -18.86 11.18
N GLY A 1148 -26.36 -18.61 10.99
CA GLY A 1148 -27.34 -18.66 12.09
C GLY A 1148 -27.21 -17.52 13.10
N SER A 1149 -26.69 -16.36 12.68
CA SER A 1149 -26.55 -15.15 13.52
C SER A 1149 -27.29 -13.96 12.90
N LYS A 1150 -27.83 -13.06 13.73
CA LYS A 1150 -28.50 -11.85 13.25
C LYS A 1150 -27.48 -10.87 12.64
N HIS A 1151 -27.96 -9.98 11.77
CA HIS A 1151 -27.08 -9.00 11.12
C HIS A 1151 -26.46 -8.01 12.11
N ASN A 1152 -27.29 -7.46 13.02
CA ASN A 1152 -26.84 -6.51 14.03
C ASN A 1152 -25.84 -7.14 15.02
N ASP A 1153 -26.10 -8.36 15.51
CA ASP A 1153 -25.19 -9.12 16.37
C ASP A 1153 -23.75 -9.25 15.87
N ILE A 1154 -23.52 -9.16 14.55
CA ILE A 1154 -22.19 -9.17 13.92
C ILE A 1154 -21.63 -7.74 13.78
N LEU A 1155 -22.45 -6.78 13.31
CA LEU A 1155 -22.01 -5.38 13.20
C LEU A 1155 -21.64 -4.78 14.56
N ASP A 1156 -22.38 -5.13 15.61
CA ASP A 1156 -22.15 -4.65 16.97
C ASP A 1156 -20.82 -5.20 17.54
N GLU A 1157 -20.43 -6.44 17.21
CA GLU A 1157 -19.11 -6.99 17.58
C GLU A 1157 -17.96 -6.31 16.82
N LEU A 1158 -18.13 -6.02 15.51
CA LEU A 1158 -17.11 -5.32 14.73
C LEU A 1158 -16.92 -3.88 15.21
N TYR A 1159 -18.01 -3.22 15.59
CA TYR A 1159 -18.01 -1.89 16.18
C TYR A 1159 -17.39 -1.87 17.59
N ASP A 1160 -17.71 -2.84 18.47
CA ASP A 1160 -17.07 -2.98 19.79
C ASP A 1160 -15.54 -3.15 19.65
N ILE A 1161 -15.08 -3.99 18.72
CA ILE A 1161 -13.65 -4.14 18.43
C ILE A 1161 -13.02 -2.83 17.93
N GLU A 1162 -13.69 -2.07 17.07
CA GLU A 1162 -13.19 -0.78 16.56
C GLU A 1162 -13.17 0.31 17.65
N ALA A 1163 -14.16 0.33 18.55
CA ALA A 1163 -14.19 1.22 19.71
C ALA A 1163 -13.07 0.91 20.72
N LEU A 1164 -12.94 -0.37 21.12
CA LEU A 1164 -11.88 -0.85 22.04
C LEU A 1164 -10.47 -0.56 21.52
N SER A 1165 -10.28 -0.57 20.20
CA SER A 1165 -8.99 -0.40 19.52
C SER A 1165 -8.71 1.01 18.98
N SER A 1166 -9.57 2.00 19.27
CA SER A 1166 -9.47 3.39 18.78
C SER A 1166 -8.35 4.20 19.46
N HIS A 1167 -7.11 3.71 19.42
CA HIS A 1167 -5.91 4.37 19.95
C HIS A 1167 -5.08 5.01 18.84
N PHE A 1168 -4.36 6.06 19.23
CA PHE A 1168 -3.70 7.06 18.37
C PHE A 1168 -4.68 8.01 17.65
#